data_AF-A0A9D8MSE9-F1
#
_entry.id   AF-A0A9D8MSE9-F1
#
_cell.length_a   1.000
_cell.length_b   1.000
_cell.length_c   1.000
_cell.angle_alpha   90.00
_cell.angle_beta   90.00
_cell.angle_gamma   90.00
#
_symmetry.space_group_name_H-M   'P 1'
#
loop_
_entity.id
_entity.type
_entity.pdbx_description
1 polymer ?
#
loop_
_entity_poly.entity_id
_entity_poly.type
_entity_poly.pdbx_seq_one_letter_code
_entity_poly.pdbx_strand_id
1 'polypeptide(L)'
;YGNCHYREIEGRYAGVRKTESYTTFETDDRITLVYCLRIPRDSVSGVAVLQSKVNDDITLNIRVKRCDTDEVLLEQSVTETCTKNQLSNIEIIPKMKFPADTWYRVELQAPDGYNRISRLIRLEFERKGSNPVVDAHLRGFPTPATHLWFGHSTAANAPQNESYEWCYQEVLMPKQWATINTYLMTLGITGGYMGIQMCGQTVKNENGQYTDTIPSSYQHRVLFSIWDNGDTDITPDLAAYLRAGALAFGDDVTINRFGNEGTGCQSMVYNGKWEPGQWVQFLTCARPEERTIVLKDENGNEDIIRYPCSLLSTWYKNLDDPEWHYMATIRHSGESHYYNTWYSFIENWADTGGELFRRAYYRNNYQRSVGSGKWYFVNKVDLFSQTDYQSFISSGEITTSHRRLDYGHGRASDVPRAFFMQAGGYGQSKDSASTLPLVEDHSCVESINLDSLIATLQTAYLADSIASMKTLLSTHNSLKLLKQLVPELIAKTNRFEGYTYEAMAPIRELAETDYTFQQMRTALLDMAENNPMLRYGNTVKAEHICSFRAYLVGNGEDIIAVRNREVVSVPQAEADVTDPNNHWIILRHDDTNYYCLYNLGSGLWLNVGSKVTASTVPHKLNFNFSARKVSIREGSRYLGFNANKVPIASSATNSARFELLDNYYLTPPTQLCEALLEQTTPDGIATGIDEIEVEPFLQPGENASSLSDDIVAVYYYDLQGRRIGYALPEGEPVIAHIILRNGASLVRKIVAK
;
A
#
# COMPACT_ATOMS: atom_id res chain seq x y z
N TYR A 1 6.06 3.12 40.10
CA TYR A 1 6.72 2.01 39.39
C TYR A 1 7.79 2.61 38.48
N GLY A 2 9.04 2.65 38.94
CA GLY A 2 10.13 3.30 38.21
C GLY A 2 10.80 2.33 37.25
N ASN A 3 10.84 2.69 35.97
CA ASN A 3 11.57 1.98 34.92
C ASN A 3 13.09 2.18 35.14
N CYS A 4 13.81 1.13 35.55
CA CYS A 4 15.28 1.17 35.66
C CYS A 4 15.91 0.43 34.46
N HIS A 5 16.64 1.17 33.63
CA HIS A 5 17.47 0.65 32.53
C HIS A 5 18.88 0.33 33.04
N TYR A 6 19.59 -0.59 32.37
CA TYR A 6 21.05 -0.78 32.47
C TYR A 6 21.74 -0.28 31.19
N ARG A 7 22.88 0.42 31.31
CA ARG A 7 23.76 0.81 30.19
C ARG A 7 25.20 0.37 30.45
N GLU A 8 25.84 -0.16 29.42
CA GLU A 8 27.26 -0.51 29.39
C GLU A 8 28.14 0.73 29.09
N ILE A 9 29.12 1.04 29.95
CA ILE A 9 30.19 2.01 29.69
C ILE A 9 31.53 1.32 30.02
N GLU A 10 32.46 1.33 29.05
CA GLU A 10 33.82 0.77 29.17
C GLU A 10 33.88 -0.69 29.68
N GLY A 11 32.94 -1.52 29.20
CA GLY A 11 32.87 -2.94 29.58
C GLY A 11 32.24 -3.22 30.95
N ARG A 12 31.49 -2.27 31.53
CA ARG A 12 30.73 -2.45 32.79
C ARG A 12 29.28 -2.00 32.66
N TYR A 13 28.35 -2.83 33.13
CA TYR A 13 26.89 -2.58 33.12
C TYR A 13 26.44 -1.95 34.45
N ALA A 14 25.74 -0.82 34.41
CA ALA A 14 25.04 -0.26 35.58
C ALA A 14 23.81 0.56 35.16
N GLY A 15 22.84 0.72 36.06
CA GLY A 15 21.54 1.33 35.73
C GLY A 15 21.45 2.83 36.03
N VAL A 16 20.89 3.62 35.10
CA VAL A 16 20.78 5.09 35.23
C VAL A 16 19.64 5.70 34.37
N ARG A 17 19.10 6.86 34.82
CA ARG A 17 18.40 7.87 34.00
C ARG A 17 19.39 8.59 33.05
N LYS A 18 18.90 9.02 31.89
CA LYS A 18 19.66 9.47 30.68
C LYS A 18 20.66 10.64 30.86
N THR A 19 20.71 11.31 32.01
CA THR A 19 21.44 12.58 32.19
C THR A 19 22.39 12.64 33.39
N GLU A 20 22.56 11.57 34.15
CA GLU A 20 23.47 11.58 35.31
C GLU A 20 24.54 10.48 35.18
N SER A 21 25.71 10.76 35.74
CA SER A 21 26.75 9.77 36.07
C SER A 21 26.11 8.60 36.83
N TYR A 22 26.79 7.46 36.95
CA TYR A 22 26.33 6.32 37.77
C TYR A 22 26.10 6.71 39.25
N THR A 23 24.98 7.34 39.57
CA THR A 23 24.73 7.98 40.85
C THR A 23 23.46 7.42 41.45
N THR A 24 23.66 6.67 42.54
CA THR A 24 22.76 6.54 43.69
C THR A 24 21.29 6.23 43.39
N PHE A 25 20.87 5.02 43.73
CA PHE A 25 19.46 4.66 43.86
C PHE A 25 18.69 5.73 44.62
N GLU A 26 17.48 6.01 44.14
CA GLU A 26 16.54 6.90 44.82
C GLU A 26 16.36 6.46 46.29
N THR A 27 16.31 7.42 47.21
CA THR A 27 16.33 7.18 48.67
C THR A 27 14.96 6.83 49.24
N ASP A 28 13.99 6.51 48.39
CA ASP A 28 12.59 6.29 48.75
C ASP A 28 12.36 4.80 49.03
N ASP A 29 11.77 4.50 50.19
CA ASP A 29 11.42 3.15 50.67
C ASP A 29 10.31 2.49 49.84
N ARG A 30 9.60 3.27 49.02
CA ARG A 30 8.55 2.80 48.09
C ARG A 30 9.10 2.27 46.77
N ILE A 31 10.43 2.21 46.61
CA ILE A 31 11.05 1.77 45.36
C ILE A 31 11.40 0.29 45.44
N THR A 32 10.95 -0.43 44.41
CA THR A 32 11.31 -1.83 44.18
C THR A 32 12.09 -1.89 42.88
N LEU A 33 13.32 -2.39 42.94
CA LEU A 33 14.10 -2.74 41.75
C LEU A 33 13.56 -4.05 41.18
N VAL A 34 13.34 -4.09 39.88
CA VAL A 34 12.73 -5.24 39.21
C VAL A 34 13.64 -5.71 38.09
N TYR A 35 14.06 -6.98 38.17
CA TYR A 35 14.87 -7.66 37.17
C TYR A 35 14.05 -8.78 36.54
N CYS A 36 13.87 -8.75 35.23
CA CYS A 36 13.26 -9.86 34.49
C CYS A 36 14.39 -10.71 33.90
N LEU A 37 14.53 -11.93 34.43
CA LEU A 37 15.60 -12.87 34.10
C LEU A 37 14.99 -14.16 33.58
N ARG A 38 15.53 -14.69 32.48
CA ARG A 38 15.22 -16.04 32.07
C ARG A 38 16.13 -17.00 32.83
N ILE A 39 15.51 -17.83 33.66
CA ILE A 39 16.20 -18.78 34.52
C ILE A 39 15.86 -20.19 34.02
N PRO A 40 16.85 -21.05 33.73
CA PRO A 40 16.61 -22.40 33.24
C PRO A 40 15.92 -23.26 34.31
N ARG A 41 15.31 -24.37 33.90
CA ARG A 41 14.78 -25.40 34.80
C ARG A 41 15.93 -26.14 35.51
N ASP A 42 16.53 -25.50 36.51
CA ASP A 42 17.71 -25.98 37.21
C ASP A 42 17.76 -25.49 38.67
N SER A 43 18.70 -26.02 39.44
CA SER A 43 19.07 -25.47 40.74
C SER A 43 19.96 -24.24 40.55
N VAL A 44 19.47 -23.08 40.99
CA VAL A 44 20.14 -21.78 40.87
C VAL A 44 20.21 -21.10 42.24
N SER A 45 21.33 -20.46 42.54
CA SER A 45 21.50 -19.49 43.63
C SER A 45 21.91 -18.14 43.05
N GLY A 46 21.66 -17.05 43.79
CA GLY A 46 21.88 -15.69 43.32
C GLY A 46 22.35 -14.77 44.44
N VAL A 47 23.30 -13.90 44.12
CA VAL A 47 23.90 -12.92 45.01
C VAL A 47 23.82 -11.53 44.40
N ALA A 48 23.42 -10.53 45.19
CA ALA A 48 23.56 -9.12 44.87
C ALA A 48 24.89 -8.59 45.44
N VAL A 49 25.77 -8.13 44.56
CA VAL A 49 27.04 -7.51 44.96
C VAL A 49 26.82 -6.01 45.04
N LEU A 50 26.83 -5.44 46.24
CA LEU A 50 26.60 -4.02 46.45
C LEU A 50 27.73 -3.36 47.25
N GLN A 51 27.83 -2.05 47.15
CA GLN A 51 28.71 -1.21 47.94
C GLN A 51 27.87 -0.40 48.94
N SER A 52 28.27 -0.39 50.21
CA SER A 52 27.55 0.29 51.30
C SER A 52 28.02 1.73 51.53
N LYS A 53 27.13 2.61 51.98
CA LYS A 53 27.45 3.96 52.52
C LYS A 53 27.65 3.97 54.05
N VAL A 54 27.31 2.87 54.73
CA VAL A 54 27.24 2.75 56.20
C VAL A 54 28.12 1.62 56.74
N ASN A 55 28.47 1.69 58.02
CA ASN A 55 29.10 0.61 58.80
C ASN A 55 28.03 -0.06 59.67
N ASP A 56 27.01 -0.64 59.02
CA ASP A 56 25.79 -1.12 59.69
C ASP A 56 25.04 -2.07 58.75
N ASP A 57 23.96 -2.66 59.24
CA ASP A 57 23.15 -3.68 58.55
C ASP A 57 22.43 -3.11 57.33
N ILE A 58 22.40 -3.85 56.23
CA ILE A 58 21.58 -3.53 55.06
C ILE A 58 20.56 -4.65 54.90
N THR A 59 19.27 -4.28 54.88
CA THR A 59 18.16 -5.22 54.67
C THR A 59 17.61 -5.08 53.25
N LEU A 60 17.42 -6.20 52.57
CA LEU A 60 16.70 -6.31 51.31
C LEU A 60 15.51 -7.26 51.47
N ASN A 61 14.32 -6.79 51.14
CA ASN A 61 13.17 -7.63 50.85
C ASN A 61 13.31 -8.14 49.41
N ILE A 62 13.25 -9.44 49.23
CA ILE A 62 13.35 -10.10 47.93
C ILE A 62 12.06 -10.84 47.64
N ARG A 63 11.57 -10.68 46.41
CA ARG A 63 10.47 -11.48 45.89
C ARG A 63 10.82 -12.01 44.50
N VAL A 64 10.70 -13.32 44.30
CA VAL A 64 10.90 -13.94 42.98
C VAL A 64 9.58 -14.56 42.56
N LYS A 65 9.07 -14.13 41.41
CA LYS A 65 7.85 -14.68 40.82
C LYS A 65 8.03 -15.06 39.36
N ARG A 66 7.23 -15.98 38.87
CA ARG A 66 7.13 -16.29 37.44
C ARG A 66 6.39 -15.19 36.70
N CYS A 67 6.88 -14.81 35.52
CA CYS A 67 6.21 -13.80 34.70
C CYS A 67 4.94 -14.34 34.02
N ASP A 68 4.87 -15.65 33.74
CA ASP A 68 3.78 -16.27 32.98
C ASP A 68 2.59 -16.69 33.84
N THR A 69 2.82 -17.05 35.10
CA THR A 69 1.78 -17.54 36.04
C THR A 69 1.56 -16.65 37.26
N ASP A 70 2.41 -15.63 37.47
CA ASP A 70 2.51 -14.86 38.71
C ASP A 70 2.76 -15.70 39.98
N GLU A 71 3.12 -16.98 39.82
CA GLU A 71 3.50 -17.87 40.93
C GLU A 71 4.70 -17.29 41.68
N VAL A 72 4.58 -17.13 43.00
CA VAL A 72 5.66 -16.66 43.86
C VAL A 72 6.50 -17.85 44.31
N LEU A 73 7.79 -17.84 43.98
CA LEU A 73 8.73 -18.91 44.32
C LEU A 73 9.52 -18.60 45.58
N LEU A 74 9.79 -17.32 45.83
CA LEU A 74 10.58 -16.86 46.95
C LEU A 74 10.02 -15.52 47.41
N GLU A 75 9.86 -15.36 48.72
CA GLU A 75 9.57 -14.10 49.38
C GLU A 75 10.28 -14.11 50.73
N GLN A 76 11.30 -13.26 50.89
CA GLN A 76 12.16 -13.26 52.07
C GLN A 76 12.73 -11.86 52.35
N SER A 77 13.18 -11.63 53.58
CA SER A 77 13.99 -10.47 53.96
C SER A 77 15.36 -10.95 54.40
N VAL A 78 16.41 -10.38 53.81
CA VAL A 78 17.81 -10.74 54.11
C VAL A 78 18.52 -9.50 54.61
N THR A 79 19.21 -9.63 55.74
CA THR A 79 19.97 -8.57 56.38
C THR A 79 21.44 -8.97 56.47
N GLU A 80 22.33 -8.09 55.99
CA GLU A 80 23.77 -8.32 56.00
C GLU A 80 24.51 -7.11 56.60
N THR A 81 25.41 -7.35 57.57
CA THR A 81 26.24 -6.30 58.16
C THR A 81 27.29 -5.83 57.15
N CYS A 82 27.20 -4.57 56.72
CA CYS A 82 28.05 -4.04 55.67
C CYS A 82 29.07 -3.03 56.20
N THR A 83 30.26 -3.01 55.60
CA THR A 83 31.29 -2.00 55.89
C THR A 83 31.26 -0.91 54.82
N LYS A 84 31.33 0.34 55.25
CA LYS A 84 31.25 1.52 54.37
C LYS A 84 32.33 1.46 53.30
N ASN A 85 31.92 1.74 52.06
CA ASN A 85 32.74 1.73 50.84
C ASN A 85 33.33 0.36 50.45
N GLN A 86 33.03 -0.73 51.16
CA GLN A 86 33.41 -2.08 50.77
C GLN A 86 32.28 -2.79 49.99
N LEU A 87 32.64 -3.82 49.23
CA LEU A 87 31.68 -4.67 48.54
C LEU A 87 31.16 -5.74 49.51
N SER A 88 29.84 -5.90 49.54
CA SER A 88 29.14 -6.95 50.27
C SER A 88 28.36 -7.82 49.29
N ASN A 89 28.34 -9.12 49.58
CA ASN A 89 27.62 -10.13 48.82
C ASN A 89 26.37 -10.51 49.62
N ILE A 90 25.19 -10.05 49.19
CA ILE A 90 23.92 -10.40 49.83
C ILE A 90 23.27 -11.54 49.05
N GLU A 91 23.01 -12.67 49.70
CA GLU A 91 22.28 -13.78 49.07
C GLU A 91 20.83 -13.35 48.80
N ILE A 92 20.47 -13.21 47.53
CA ILE A 92 19.12 -12.82 47.11
C ILE A 92 18.27 -14.03 46.72
N ILE A 93 18.90 -15.11 46.26
CA ILE A 93 18.23 -16.37 45.92
C ILE A 93 19.04 -17.50 46.56
N PRO A 94 18.52 -18.16 47.61
CA PRO A 94 19.17 -19.34 48.15
C PRO A 94 19.18 -20.44 47.08
N LYS A 95 20.06 -21.42 47.22
CA LYS A 95 20.14 -22.53 46.27
C LYS A 95 18.80 -23.27 46.20
N MET A 96 18.04 -23.01 45.13
CA MET A 96 16.68 -23.52 44.96
C MET A 96 16.44 -23.99 43.52
N LYS A 97 15.48 -24.88 43.33
CA LYS A 97 15.14 -25.42 42.02
C LYS A 97 14.05 -24.58 41.36
N PHE A 98 14.32 -24.11 40.15
CA PHE A 98 13.33 -23.42 39.32
C PHE A 98 12.46 -24.42 38.54
N PRO A 99 11.13 -24.23 38.50
CA PRO A 99 10.19 -25.22 37.98
C PRO A 99 10.21 -25.35 36.45
N ALA A 100 10.59 -24.29 35.73
CA ALA A 100 10.62 -24.22 34.27
C ALA A 100 11.72 -23.29 33.74
N ASP A 101 12.15 -23.51 32.48
CA ASP A 101 12.98 -22.56 31.73
C ASP A 101 12.05 -21.47 31.18
N THR A 102 11.98 -20.34 31.89
CA THR A 102 11.08 -19.24 31.57
C THR A 102 11.56 -17.94 32.24
N TRP A 103 10.81 -16.86 32.07
CA TRP A 103 11.09 -15.59 32.72
C TRP A 103 10.58 -15.54 34.16
N TYR A 104 11.44 -15.01 35.02
CA TYR A 104 11.18 -14.73 36.41
C TYR A 104 11.45 -13.26 36.68
N ARG A 105 10.58 -12.68 37.49
CA ARG A 105 10.72 -11.32 37.99
C ARG A 105 11.33 -11.40 39.39
N VAL A 106 12.56 -10.92 39.51
CA VAL A 106 13.30 -10.77 40.77
C VAL A 106 13.15 -9.32 41.23
N GLU A 107 12.40 -9.15 42.30
CA GLU A 107 12.10 -7.88 42.94
C GLU A 107 12.99 -7.72 44.16
N LEU A 108 13.68 -6.59 44.26
CA LEU A 108 14.46 -6.20 45.43
C LEU A 108 13.86 -4.90 45.97
N GLN A 109 13.65 -4.79 47.28
CA GLN A 109 13.22 -3.56 47.94
C GLN A 109 14.05 -3.36 49.20
N ALA A 110 14.54 -2.14 49.44
CA ALA A 110 15.21 -1.79 50.69
C ALA A 110 14.21 -1.08 51.62
N PRO A 111 13.84 -1.64 52.79
CA PRO A 111 12.83 -1.06 53.68
C PRO A 111 13.19 0.33 54.21
N ASP A 112 14.48 0.60 54.46
CA ASP A 112 14.97 1.92 54.90
C ASP A 112 15.21 2.87 53.71
N GLY A 113 14.76 2.49 52.51
CA GLY A 113 15.18 3.06 51.24
C GLY A 113 16.60 2.63 50.83
N TYR A 114 17.00 2.96 49.60
CA TYR A 114 18.35 2.64 49.11
C TYR A 114 19.42 3.66 49.54
N ASN A 115 19.10 4.55 50.48
CA ASN A 115 20.00 5.58 50.98
C ASN A 115 21.30 5.01 51.57
N ARG A 116 21.26 3.81 52.18
CA ARG A 116 22.40 3.07 52.77
C ARG A 116 23.26 2.35 51.74
N ILE A 117 22.80 2.22 50.50
CA ILE A 117 23.52 1.55 49.40
C ILE A 117 24.12 2.63 48.48
N SER A 118 25.44 2.59 48.25
CA SER A 118 26.09 3.50 47.30
C SER A 118 25.87 3.04 45.87
N ARG A 119 26.08 1.74 45.60
CA ARG A 119 26.03 1.14 44.26
C ARG A 119 25.62 -0.34 44.35
N LEU A 120 24.73 -0.79 43.49
CA LEU A 120 24.52 -2.21 43.20
C LEU A 120 25.38 -2.50 41.98
N ILE A 121 26.45 -3.26 42.19
CA ILE A 121 27.50 -3.46 41.19
C ILE A 121 27.05 -4.48 40.15
N ARG A 122 26.51 -5.62 40.60
CA ARG A 122 26.05 -6.71 39.74
C ARG A 122 25.20 -7.71 40.50
N LEU A 123 24.46 -8.53 39.75
CA LEU A 123 23.87 -9.77 40.23
C LEU A 123 24.71 -10.94 39.71
N GLU A 124 25.06 -11.89 40.58
CA GLU A 124 25.79 -13.10 40.24
C GLU A 124 24.87 -14.31 40.46
N PHE A 125 24.86 -15.25 39.52
CA PHE A 125 24.05 -16.46 39.61
C PHE A 125 24.93 -17.70 39.42
N GLU A 126 24.79 -18.67 40.32
CA GLU A 126 25.42 -19.99 40.22
C GLU A 126 24.36 -21.04 39.87
N ARG A 127 24.71 -22.00 39.03
CA ARG A 127 23.81 -23.03 38.50
C ARG A 127 24.53 -24.34 38.24
N LYS A 128 23.82 -25.46 38.22
CA LYS A 128 24.42 -26.80 38.05
C LYS A 128 24.58 -27.23 36.59
N GLY A 129 23.64 -26.86 35.73
CA GLY A 129 23.55 -27.24 34.32
C GLY A 129 24.44 -26.39 33.41
N SER A 130 24.22 -26.47 32.10
CA SER A 130 24.98 -25.74 31.07
C SER A 130 24.27 -24.48 30.51
N ASN A 131 22.94 -24.36 30.67
CA ASN A 131 22.17 -23.20 30.20
C ASN A 131 22.30 -21.96 31.12
N PRO A 132 22.70 -20.79 30.61
CA PRO A 132 22.88 -19.58 31.42
C PRO A 132 21.57 -19.01 32.00
N VAL A 133 21.69 -18.29 33.12
CA VAL A 133 20.70 -17.27 33.49
C VAL A 133 20.97 -16.07 32.59
N VAL A 134 19.96 -15.59 31.87
CA VAL A 134 20.10 -14.49 30.91
C VAL A 134 19.15 -13.35 31.27
N ASP A 135 19.63 -12.13 31.14
CA ASP A 135 18.79 -10.95 31.19
C ASP A 135 18.23 -10.63 29.79
N ALA A 136 17.26 -9.73 29.75
CA ALA A 136 16.57 -9.32 28.53
C ALA A 136 17.44 -8.43 27.60
N HIS A 137 18.78 -8.52 27.63
CA HIS A 137 19.70 -7.54 27.07
C HIS A 137 19.58 -7.33 25.55
N LEU A 138 18.66 -6.45 25.17
CA LEU A 138 18.70 -5.63 23.98
C LEU A 138 19.17 -4.25 24.46
N ARG A 139 20.19 -3.67 23.81
CA ARG A 139 20.53 -2.25 24.02
C ARG A 139 19.26 -1.45 23.75
N GLY A 140 18.54 -1.05 24.80
CA GLY A 140 17.28 -0.31 24.72
C GLY A 140 15.98 -1.10 24.93
N PHE A 141 15.95 -2.32 25.48
CA PHE A 141 14.70 -3.00 25.92
C PHE A 141 13.44 -2.90 25.00
N PRO A 142 13.49 -2.88 23.65
CA PRO A 142 12.25 -2.95 22.88
C PRO A 142 11.64 -4.35 23.02
N THR A 143 10.34 -4.49 22.77
CA THR A 143 9.73 -5.81 22.59
C THR A 143 10.18 -6.39 21.25
N PRO A 144 10.29 -7.72 21.08
CA PRO A 144 10.47 -8.29 19.74
C PRO A 144 9.28 -7.89 18.87
N ALA A 145 9.50 -7.06 17.85
CA ALA A 145 8.44 -6.71 16.91
C ALA A 145 8.01 -7.98 16.18
N THR A 146 6.71 -8.19 16.03
CA THR A 146 6.13 -9.42 15.46
C THR A 146 5.47 -9.11 14.14
N HIS A 147 5.54 -10.05 13.19
CA HIS A 147 5.15 -9.82 11.80
C HIS A 147 4.30 -10.95 11.24
N LEU A 148 3.30 -10.59 10.44
CA LEU A 148 2.60 -11.48 9.53
C LEU A 148 3.05 -11.15 8.11
N TRP A 149 3.65 -12.11 7.40
CA TRP A 149 4.14 -11.91 6.04
C TRP A 149 3.38 -12.74 5.02
N PHE A 150 3.38 -12.22 3.78
CA PHE A 150 2.95 -12.94 2.59
C PHE A 150 1.46 -13.37 2.65
N GLY A 151 0.59 -12.43 3.04
CA GLY A 151 -0.86 -12.64 3.04
C GLY A 151 -1.42 -12.93 1.64
N HIS A 152 -2.13 -14.06 1.50
CA HIS A 152 -2.85 -14.44 0.27
C HIS A 152 -4.17 -15.21 0.54
N SER A 153 -5.06 -15.23 -0.45
CA SER A 153 -6.28 -16.03 -0.42
C SER A 153 -6.02 -17.46 -0.88
N THR A 154 -6.67 -18.42 -0.22
CA THR A 154 -6.67 -19.85 -0.62
C THR A 154 -7.91 -20.24 -1.45
N ALA A 155 -8.76 -19.28 -1.82
CA ALA A 155 -9.89 -19.53 -2.70
C ALA A 155 -9.43 -20.02 -4.08
N ALA A 156 -10.16 -20.94 -4.69
CA ALA A 156 -9.75 -21.63 -5.92
C ALA A 156 -9.41 -20.69 -7.09
N ASN A 157 -10.14 -19.57 -7.21
CA ASN A 157 -9.98 -18.60 -8.29
C ASN A 157 -9.25 -17.31 -7.85
N ALA A 158 -8.60 -17.32 -6.68
CA ALA A 158 -7.82 -16.17 -6.24
C ALA A 158 -6.62 -15.95 -7.18
N PRO A 159 -6.46 -14.76 -7.77
CA PRO A 159 -5.34 -14.51 -8.67
C PRO A 159 -4.02 -14.43 -7.89
N GLN A 160 -2.92 -14.66 -8.59
CA GLN A 160 -1.56 -14.62 -8.07
C GLN A 160 -0.72 -13.63 -8.87
N ASN A 161 0.39 -13.13 -8.30
CA ASN A 161 1.36 -12.27 -8.98
C ASN A 161 0.83 -10.88 -9.37
N GLU A 162 0.97 -9.88 -8.48
CA GLU A 162 0.66 -8.45 -8.77
C GLU A 162 -0.71 -8.25 -9.44
N SER A 163 -1.74 -8.89 -8.87
CA SER A 163 -3.07 -8.96 -9.48
C SER A 163 -4.13 -8.15 -8.74
N TYR A 164 -3.74 -7.39 -7.73
CA TYR A 164 -4.67 -6.71 -6.84
C TYR A 164 -4.44 -5.20 -6.84
N GLU A 165 -5.50 -4.43 -7.06
CA GLU A 165 -5.44 -2.95 -7.05
C GLU A 165 -5.83 -2.34 -5.71
N TRP A 166 -6.59 -3.07 -4.88
CA TRP A 166 -6.99 -2.61 -3.55
C TRP A 166 -6.61 -3.63 -2.49
N CYS A 167 -6.15 -3.14 -1.34
CA CYS A 167 -5.98 -3.94 -0.12
C CYS A 167 -6.78 -3.28 1.01
N TYR A 168 -7.47 -4.11 1.79
CA TYR A 168 -8.28 -3.71 2.93
C TYR A 168 -7.97 -4.59 4.13
N GLN A 169 -7.89 -3.98 5.31
CA GLN A 169 -7.74 -4.69 6.58
C GLN A 169 -8.28 -3.85 7.74
N GLU A 170 -8.78 -4.51 8.77
CA GLU A 170 -9.17 -3.86 10.02
C GLU A 170 -8.20 -4.24 11.15
N VAL A 171 -7.84 -3.27 11.98
CA VAL A 171 -6.98 -3.48 13.15
C VAL A 171 -7.68 -3.04 14.44
N LEU A 172 -7.43 -3.77 15.53
CA LEU A 172 -7.93 -3.46 16.87
C LEU A 172 -6.79 -3.53 17.88
N MET A 173 -6.61 -2.44 18.64
CA MET A 173 -5.82 -2.41 19.87
C MET A 173 -6.76 -2.61 21.07
N PRO A 174 -6.70 -3.73 21.82
CA PRO A 174 -7.56 -3.92 22.98
C PRO A 174 -7.20 -2.97 24.13
N LYS A 175 -8.21 -2.38 24.80
CA LYS A 175 -8.03 -1.38 25.87
C LYS A 175 -7.11 -1.85 26.99
N GLN A 176 -7.21 -3.12 27.40
CA GLN A 176 -6.42 -3.69 28.49
C GLN A 176 -4.92 -3.86 28.17
N TRP A 177 -4.53 -3.78 26.89
CA TRP A 177 -3.15 -3.92 26.42
C TRP A 177 -2.69 -2.69 25.63
N ALA A 178 -3.42 -1.58 25.77
CA ALA A 178 -3.09 -0.34 25.10
C ALA A 178 -1.90 0.32 25.80
N THR A 179 -0.72 0.19 25.18
CA THR A 179 0.53 0.72 25.72
C THR A 179 1.07 1.80 24.80
N ILE A 180 1.52 2.92 25.35
CA ILE A 180 2.21 3.95 24.57
C ILE A 180 3.46 3.36 23.89
N ASN A 181 3.92 4.06 22.85
CA ASN A 181 5.04 3.63 22.03
C ASN A 181 4.78 2.35 21.22
N THR A 182 3.51 2.07 20.89
CA THR A 182 3.12 0.88 20.14
C THR A 182 2.62 1.23 18.75
N TYR A 183 3.28 0.70 17.72
CA TYR A 183 2.87 0.86 16.34
C TYR A 183 2.15 -0.42 15.90
N LEU A 184 0.87 -0.30 15.54
CA LEU A 184 0.14 -1.36 14.85
C LEU A 184 0.16 -1.04 13.36
N MET A 185 1.17 -1.57 12.68
CA MET A 185 1.25 -1.47 11.24
C MET A 185 0.28 -2.48 10.64
N THR A 186 -0.66 -1.95 9.86
CA THR A 186 -1.79 -2.69 9.32
C THR A 186 -1.46 -3.16 7.90
N LEU A 187 -1.38 -2.25 6.93
CA LEU A 187 -1.11 -2.62 5.54
C LEU A 187 0.32 -2.24 5.13
N GLY A 188 1.19 -3.22 5.12
CA GLY A 188 2.51 -3.17 4.51
C GLY A 188 2.44 -3.64 3.06
N ILE A 189 2.71 -2.75 2.11
CA ILE A 189 2.49 -2.95 0.68
C ILE A 189 3.47 -2.10 -0.13
N THR A 190 3.93 -2.63 -1.27
CA THR A 190 4.68 -1.92 -2.33
C THR A 190 5.66 -0.86 -1.81
N GLY A 191 6.78 -1.30 -1.24
CA GLY A 191 7.85 -0.37 -0.79
C GLY A 191 7.40 0.60 0.31
N GLY A 192 6.47 0.21 1.17
CA GLY A 192 5.95 1.06 2.24
C GLY A 192 5.06 0.37 3.26
N TYR A 193 4.48 1.18 4.14
CA TYR A 193 3.64 0.73 5.26
C TYR A 193 2.61 1.79 5.68
N MET A 194 1.51 1.35 6.28
CA MET A 194 0.57 2.24 6.97
C MET A 194 -0.04 1.61 8.24
N GLY A 195 -0.44 2.44 9.20
CA GLY A 195 -1.11 1.96 10.40
C GLY A 195 -1.33 3.03 11.48
N ILE A 196 -1.61 2.58 12.70
CA ILE A 196 -1.91 3.43 13.86
C ILE A 196 -0.82 3.38 14.93
N GLN A 197 -0.44 4.54 15.46
CA GLN A 197 0.59 4.69 16.50
C GLN A 197 0.00 5.19 17.82
N MET A 198 0.10 4.37 18.86
CA MET A 198 -0.26 4.76 20.24
C MET A 198 0.82 5.67 20.80
N CYS A 199 0.73 6.96 20.53
CA CYS A 199 1.67 7.93 21.07
C CYS A 199 1.29 8.38 22.49
N GLY A 200 2.28 8.53 23.36
CA GLY A 200 2.14 9.34 24.58
C GLY A 200 2.58 10.78 24.26
N GLN A 201 1.86 11.80 24.75
CA GLN A 201 2.37 13.16 24.68
C GLN A 201 3.30 13.47 25.84
N THR A 202 4.46 14.03 25.53
CA THR A 202 5.12 15.02 26.38
C THR A 202 4.52 16.37 26.00
N VAL A 203 3.69 16.95 26.87
CA VAL A 203 3.11 18.28 26.65
C VAL A 203 4.20 19.33 26.92
N LYS A 204 4.36 20.32 26.04
CA LYS A 204 5.12 21.52 26.38
C LYS A 204 4.21 22.44 27.18
N ASN A 205 4.61 22.86 28.37
CA ASN A 205 3.92 23.92 29.09
C ASN A 205 4.03 25.25 28.34
N GLU A 206 3.31 26.27 28.82
CA GLU A 206 3.32 27.65 28.32
C GLU A 206 4.72 28.28 28.22
N ASN A 207 5.73 27.69 28.89
CA ASN A 207 7.13 28.12 28.86
C ASN A 207 8.01 27.28 27.91
N GLY A 208 7.41 26.42 27.08
CA GLY A 208 8.11 25.57 26.12
C GLY A 208 8.84 24.36 26.74
N GLN A 209 8.65 24.08 28.03
CA GLN A 209 9.25 22.94 28.72
C GLN A 209 8.36 21.71 28.67
N TYR A 210 8.97 20.57 28.37
CA TYR A 210 8.35 19.26 28.42
C TYR A 210 7.92 18.89 29.85
N THR A 211 6.64 18.54 30.06
CA THR A 211 6.12 18.07 31.36
C THR A 211 5.80 16.58 31.32
N ASP A 212 6.17 15.86 32.38
CA ASP A 212 5.81 14.46 32.58
C ASP A 212 4.33 14.34 32.97
N THR A 213 3.52 13.90 32.00
CA THR A 213 2.16 13.34 32.15
C THR A 213 1.00 14.33 32.39
N ILE A 214 0.10 14.43 31.40
CA ILE A 214 -1.34 14.65 31.60
C ILE A 214 -2.10 13.76 30.60
N PRO A 215 -3.23 13.11 30.98
CA PRO A 215 -4.21 12.62 30.01
C PRO A 215 -5.20 13.74 29.65
N SER A 216 -5.26 14.17 28.38
CA SER A 216 -6.52 14.67 27.81
C SER A 216 -6.46 14.84 26.28
N SER A 217 -7.13 13.91 25.61
CA SER A 217 -7.28 13.70 24.16
C SER A 217 -6.17 12.85 23.54
N TYR A 218 -6.57 11.64 23.14
CA TYR A 218 -5.80 10.62 22.45
C TYR A 218 -5.31 11.13 21.08
N GLN A 219 -4.29 11.99 21.06
CA GLN A 219 -3.60 12.41 19.84
C GLN A 219 -2.67 11.28 19.36
N HIS A 220 -3.31 10.16 19.03
CA HIS A 220 -2.69 9.04 18.37
C HIS A 220 -2.57 9.32 16.90
N ARG A 221 -1.55 8.75 16.29
CA ARG A 221 -1.22 9.08 14.91
C ARG A 221 -1.72 8.01 13.97
N VAL A 222 -2.01 8.42 12.75
CA VAL A 222 -2.10 7.54 11.59
C VAL A 222 -0.94 7.89 10.67
N LEU A 223 -0.19 6.87 10.25
CA LEU A 223 1.03 7.02 9.46
C LEU A 223 0.88 6.23 8.16
N PHE A 224 1.36 6.80 7.06
CA PHE A 224 1.60 6.11 5.79
C PHE A 224 2.94 6.58 5.20
N SER A 225 3.86 5.64 4.96
CA SER A 225 5.23 5.91 4.50
C SER A 225 5.61 5.06 3.29
N ILE A 226 6.35 5.65 2.36
CA ILE A 226 6.92 5.01 1.17
C ILE A 226 8.41 5.36 1.09
N TRP A 227 9.27 4.36 0.88
CA TRP A 227 10.71 4.54 0.68
C TRP A 227 11.04 5.14 -0.69
N ASP A 228 12.20 5.79 -0.79
CA ASP A 228 12.79 6.17 -2.07
C ASP A 228 13.38 4.97 -2.80
N ASN A 229 13.56 5.09 -4.12
CA ASN A 229 14.48 4.22 -4.86
C ASN A 229 15.92 4.73 -4.69
N GLY A 230 16.46 4.57 -3.50
CA GLY A 230 17.76 5.09 -3.09
C GLY A 230 17.72 5.53 -1.62
N ASP A 231 18.75 6.25 -1.20
CA ASP A 231 18.89 6.68 0.19
C ASP A 231 19.56 8.05 0.24
N THR A 232 18.83 9.07 0.73
CA THR A 232 19.36 10.44 0.89
C THR A 232 20.26 10.64 2.09
N ASP A 233 20.29 9.71 3.05
CA ASP A 233 21.27 9.74 4.14
C ASP A 233 22.63 9.30 3.64
N ILE A 234 22.67 8.39 2.66
CA ILE A 234 23.90 7.95 1.98
C ILE A 234 24.25 8.89 0.81
N THR A 235 23.27 9.30 0.02
CA THR A 235 23.42 10.14 -1.20
C THR A 235 22.51 11.37 -1.12
N PRO A 236 22.95 12.47 -0.46
CA PRO A 236 22.10 13.64 -0.20
C PRO A 236 21.49 14.30 -1.45
N ASP A 237 22.17 14.19 -2.59
CA ASP A 237 21.79 14.72 -3.90
C ASP A 237 21.06 13.70 -4.79
N LEU A 238 20.52 12.62 -4.22
CA LEU A 238 19.72 11.59 -4.93
C LEU A 238 18.77 12.24 -5.95
N ALA A 239 18.77 11.81 -7.21
CA ALA A 239 17.99 12.47 -8.24
C ALA A 239 16.49 12.54 -7.90
N ALA A 240 15.82 13.65 -8.23
CA ALA A 240 14.43 13.88 -7.82
C ALA A 240 13.45 12.81 -8.31
N TYR A 241 13.69 12.20 -9.49
CA TYR A 241 12.86 11.13 -10.04
C TYR A 241 13.02 9.79 -9.30
N LEU A 242 14.09 9.64 -8.49
CA LEU A 242 14.33 8.47 -7.64
C LEU A 242 13.61 8.57 -6.29
N ARG A 243 13.21 9.79 -5.88
CA ARG A 243 12.59 10.06 -4.57
C ARG A 243 11.08 9.81 -4.60
N ALA A 244 10.56 9.23 -3.52
CA ALA A 244 9.13 9.19 -3.27
C ALA A 244 8.60 10.59 -2.96
N GLY A 245 7.37 10.89 -3.40
CA GLY A 245 6.77 12.21 -3.21
C GLY A 245 5.25 12.20 -3.20
N ALA A 246 4.66 12.99 -2.28
CA ALA A 246 3.21 13.17 -2.20
C ALA A 246 2.70 14.05 -3.35
N LEU A 247 1.60 13.64 -3.97
CA LEU A 247 0.94 14.39 -5.05
C LEU A 247 -0.27 15.16 -4.52
N ALA A 248 -1.06 14.51 -3.65
CA ALA A 248 -2.20 15.09 -2.97
C ALA A 248 -2.34 14.45 -1.59
N PHE A 249 -2.96 15.15 -0.65
CA PHE A 249 -3.16 14.69 0.72
C PHE A 249 -4.35 15.43 1.36
N GLY A 250 -4.90 14.87 2.43
CA GLY A 250 -6.00 15.49 3.19
C GLY A 250 -5.58 16.77 3.91
N ASP A 251 -6.55 17.63 4.23
CA ASP A 251 -6.28 18.99 4.77
C ASP A 251 -5.54 18.99 6.12
N ASP A 252 -5.73 17.97 6.95
CA ASP A 252 -5.07 17.80 8.26
C ASP A 252 -3.88 16.85 8.23
N VAL A 253 -3.46 16.43 7.03
CA VAL A 253 -2.33 15.53 6.81
C VAL A 253 -1.04 16.32 6.65
N THR A 254 -0.03 15.95 7.42
CA THR A 254 1.33 16.53 7.31
C THR A 254 2.23 15.61 6.48
N ILE A 255 2.83 16.16 5.42
CA ILE A 255 3.85 15.47 4.62
C ILE A 255 5.24 15.75 5.19
N ASN A 256 6.02 14.68 5.41
CA ASN A 256 7.39 14.74 5.87
C ASN A 256 8.31 13.85 5.02
N ARG A 257 9.61 14.01 5.23
CA ARG A 257 10.65 13.08 4.80
C ARG A 257 11.12 12.28 6.02
N PHE A 258 11.51 11.02 5.82
CA PHE A 258 12.13 10.19 6.87
C PHE A 258 13.51 9.69 6.45
N GLY A 259 14.27 9.20 7.43
CA GLY A 259 15.68 8.77 7.32
C GLY A 259 16.11 7.90 8.52
N ASN A 260 17.34 7.42 8.49
CA ASN A 260 18.02 6.49 9.41
C ASN A 260 17.55 5.02 9.33
N GLU A 261 16.64 4.71 8.41
CA GLU A 261 16.13 3.37 8.11
C GLU A 261 15.98 3.15 6.60
N GLY A 262 16.88 3.78 5.83
CA GLY A 262 16.57 4.26 4.49
C GLY A 262 15.79 5.57 4.54
N THR A 263 15.55 6.17 3.38
CA THR A 263 14.85 7.46 3.29
C THR A 263 13.58 7.37 2.46
N GLY A 264 12.67 8.32 2.64
CA GLY A 264 11.42 8.32 1.90
C GLY A 264 10.48 9.47 2.22
N CYS A 265 9.24 9.34 1.76
CA CYS A 265 8.15 10.28 2.01
C CYS A 265 7.12 9.64 2.95
N GLN A 266 6.67 10.39 3.94
CA GLN A 266 5.61 9.96 4.83
C GLN A 266 4.51 11.01 4.93
N SER A 267 3.28 10.53 5.13
CA SER A 267 2.11 11.31 5.49
C SER A 267 1.68 10.94 6.90
N MET A 268 1.31 11.94 7.69
CA MET A 268 1.00 11.78 9.10
C MET A 268 -0.23 12.61 9.47
N VAL A 269 -1.22 11.96 10.08
CA VAL A 269 -2.29 12.63 10.83
C VAL A 269 -1.92 12.55 12.30
N TYR A 270 -1.67 13.70 12.94
CA TYR A 270 -1.24 13.74 14.34
C TYR A 270 -2.38 13.55 15.35
N ASN A 271 -3.63 13.78 14.92
CA ASN A 271 -4.83 13.52 15.69
C ASN A 271 -5.77 12.61 14.90
N GLY A 272 -5.42 11.32 14.82
CA GLY A 272 -6.14 10.32 14.06
C GLY A 272 -7.53 9.95 14.60
N LYS A 273 -7.92 10.51 15.76
CA LYS A 273 -9.21 10.30 16.42
C LYS A 273 -9.60 8.82 16.63
N TRP A 274 -8.63 7.91 16.62
CA TRP A 274 -8.85 6.51 16.92
C TRP A 274 -8.58 6.24 18.40
N GLU A 275 -9.29 5.28 18.98
CA GLU A 275 -9.13 4.90 20.38
C GLU A 275 -8.95 3.38 20.54
N PRO A 276 -8.19 2.93 21.56
CA PRO A 276 -8.16 1.51 21.91
C PRO A 276 -9.57 0.97 22.20
N GLY A 277 -9.82 -0.27 21.79
CA GLY A 277 -11.12 -0.94 21.89
C GLY A 277 -12.04 -0.69 20.70
N GLN A 278 -11.66 0.17 19.76
CA GLN A 278 -12.37 0.39 18.50
C GLN A 278 -11.60 -0.21 17.32
N TRP A 279 -12.34 -0.72 16.33
CA TRP A 279 -11.76 -1.16 15.06
C TRP A 279 -11.44 0.05 14.19
N VAL A 280 -10.23 0.07 13.64
CA VAL A 280 -9.81 1.03 12.63
C VAL A 280 -9.68 0.29 11.31
N GLN A 281 -10.33 0.81 10.28
CA GLN A 281 -10.35 0.25 8.94
C GLN A 281 -9.32 0.98 8.08
N PHE A 282 -8.61 0.21 7.28
CA PHE A 282 -7.57 0.70 6.38
C PHE A 282 -7.83 0.23 4.97
N LEU A 283 -7.61 1.13 4.01
CA LEU A 283 -7.79 0.87 2.60
C LEU A 283 -6.68 1.55 1.81
N THR A 284 -6.18 0.87 0.79
CA THR A 284 -5.13 1.39 -0.07
C THR A 284 -5.32 0.94 -1.51
N CYS A 285 -4.97 1.82 -2.45
CA CYS A 285 -5.07 1.60 -3.88
C CYS A 285 -3.72 1.78 -4.57
N ALA A 286 -3.35 0.84 -5.45
CA ALA A 286 -2.20 0.94 -6.33
C ALA A 286 -2.62 1.23 -7.78
N ARG A 287 -2.00 2.25 -8.37
CA ARG A 287 -2.10 2.59 -9.78
C ARG A 287 -0.69 2.64 -10.38
N PRO A 288 -0.26 1.60 -11.10
CA PRO A 288 0.96 1.63 -11.89
C PRO A 288 0.99 2.84 -12.83
N GLU A 289 2.14 3.48 -12.97
CA GLU A 289 2.36 4.53 -13.95
C GLU A 289 3.77 4.40 -14.56
N GLU A 290 3.99 5.09 -15.67
CA GLU A 290 5.31 5.24 -16.26
C GLU A 290 5.55 6.72 -16.58
N ARG A 291 6.73 7.22 -16.23
CA ARG A 291 7.12 8.60 -16.45
C ARG A 291 8.22 8.71 -17.49
N THR A 292 8.13 9.74 -18.32
CA THR A 292 9.25 10.19 -19.17
C THR A 292 10.17 11.06 -18.33
N ILE A 293 11.44 10.65 -18.19
CA ILE A 293 12.47 11.43 -17.50
C ILE A 293 13.51 11.86 -18.53
N VAL A 294 13.78 13.15 -18.59
CA VAL A 294 14.87 13.72 -19.40
C VAL A 294 16.09 13.91 -18.51
N LEU A 295 17.13 13.16 -18.78
CA LEU A 295 18.45 13.29 -18.16
C LEU A 295 19.31 14.20 -19.02
N LYS A 296 20.13 15.05 -18.40
CA LYS A 296 21.10 15.90 -19.11
C LYS A 296 22.50 15.57 -18.62
N ASP A 297 23.40 15.30 -19.56
CA ASP A 297 24.82 15.17 -19.24
C ASP A 297 25.50 16.54 -19.06
N GLU A 298 26.76 16.53 -18.64
CA GLU A 298 27.59 17.73 -18.44
C GLU A 298 27.83 18.55 -19.72
N ASN A 299 27.62 17.96 -20.90
CA ASN A 299 27.75 18.60 -22.21
C ASN A 299 26.40 19.14 -22.74
N GLY A 300 25.31 18.93 -21.98
CA GLY A 300 23.96 19.35 -22.34
C GLY A 300 23.23 18.40 -23.28
N ASN A 301 23.75 17.19 -23.52
CA ASN A 301 23.05 16.16 -24.29
C ASN A 301 21.89 15.60 -23.45
N GLU A 302 20.74 15.41 -24.09
CA GLU A 302 19.55 14.85 -23.47
C GLU A 302 19.46 13.34 -23.72
N ASP A 303 19.27 12.58 -22.64
CA ASP A 303 18.86 11.18 -22.70
C ASP A 303 17.45 11.06 -22.12
N ILE A 304 16.59 10.25 -22.74
CA ILE A 304 15.19 10.11 -22.36
C ILE A 304 14.96 8.69 -21.90
N ILE A 305 14.61 8.54 -20.62
CA ILE A 305 14.28 7.24 -20.04
C ILE A 305 12.80 7.16 -19.70
N ARG A 306 12.24 5.96 -19.86
CA ARG A 306 10.92 5.58 -19.35
C ARG A 306 11.10 4.95 -17.98
N TYR A 307 10.59 5.60 -16.96
CA TYR A 307 10.85 5.25 -15.57
C TYR A 307 9.55 4.75 -14.88
N PRO A 308 9.54 3.50 -14.38
CA PRO A 308 8.37 2.92 -13.74
C PRO A 308 8.11 3.55 -12.37
N CYS A 309 6.84 3.84 -12.07
CA CYS A 309 6.39 4.25 -10.75
C CYS A 309 5.04 3.60 -10.42
N SER A 310 4.60 3.77 -9.17
CA SER A 310 3.24 3.41 -8.73
C SER A 310 2.69 4.54 -7.87
N LEU A 311 1.44 4.94 -8.12
CA LEU A 311 0.72 5.83 -7.22
C LEU A 311 0.00 5.01 -6.17
N LEU A 312 0.29 5.31 -4.90
CA LEU A 312 -0.25 4.61 -3.75
C LEU A 312 -1.11 5.59 -2.97
N SER A 313 -2.41 5.32 -2.95
CA SER A 313 -3.41 6.18 -2.33
C SER A 313 -4.01 5.49 -1.13
N THR A 314 -4.10 6.18 0.00
CA THR A 314 -4.47 5.54 1.27
C THR A 314 -5.58 6.27 2.00
N TRP A 315 -6.41 5.49 2.70
CA TRP A 315 -7.49 5.97 3.55
C TRP A 315 -7.53 5.17 4.84
N TYR A 316 -8.05 5.80 5.88
CA TYR A 316 -8.45 5.12 7.11
C TYR A 316 -9.79 5.65 7.59
N LYS A 317 -10.44 4.91 8.47
CA LYS A 317 -11.55 5.43 9.28
C LYS A 317 -11.77 4.57 10.50
N ASN A 318 -12.39 5.10 11.55
CA ASN A 318 -12.92 4.23 12.59
C ASN A 318 -14.15 3.49 12.05
N LEU A 319 -14.43 2.30 12.57
CA LEU A 319 -15.52 1.44 12.07
C LEU A 319 -16.89 2.14 12.01
N ASP A 320 -17.17 3.01 12.98
CA ASP A 320 -18.44 3.72 13.10
C ASP A 320 -18.47 5.05 12.30
N ASP A 321 -17.35 5.45 11.70
CA ASP A 321 -17.29 6.67 10.90
C ASP A 321 -17.98 6.45 9.54
N PRO A 322 -18.84 7.39 9.10
CA PRO A 322 -19.57 7.25 7.86
C PRO A 322 -18.66 7.39 6.63
N GLU A 323 -17.60 8.18 6.74
CA GLU A 323 -16.74 8.58 5.62
C GLU A 323 -15.31 8.10 5.81
N TRP A 324 -14.65 7.83 4.69
CA TRP A 324 -13.22 7.52 4.65
C TRP A 324 -12.41 8.80 4.78
N HIS A 325 -11.42 8.79 5.67
CA HIS A 325 -10.46 9.87 5.79
C HIS A 325 -9.30 9.64 4.82
N TYR A 326 -9.11 10.55 3.86
CA TYR A 326 -8.02 10.49 2.88
C TYR A 326 -6.70 10.92 3.50
N MET A 327 -5.69 10.05 3.46
CA MET A 327 -4.34 10.35 3.94
C MET A 327 -3.55 11.06 2.83
N ALA A 328 -3.04 10.29 1.87
CA ALA A 328 -2.24 10.83 0.78
C ALA A 328 -2.22 9.89 -0.41
N THR A 329 -1.91 10.47 -1.56
CA THR A 329 -1.39 9.78 -2.73
C THR A 329 0.09 10.04 -2.80
N ILE A 330 0.90 9.02 -2.55
CA ILE A 330 2.36 9.08 -2.65
C ILE A 330 2.81 8.28 -3.88
N ARG A 331 3.68 8.89 -4.68
CA ARG A 331 4.36 8.23 -5.79
C ARG A 331 5.52 7.41 -5.26
N HIS A 332 5.45 6.10 -5.43
CA HIS A 332 6.57 5.18 -5.26
C HIS A 332 7.40 5.14 -6.54
N SER A 333 8.69 5.42 -6.43
CA SER A 333 9.63 5.53 -7.54
C SER A 333 10.33 4.19 -7.81
N GLY A 334 10.63 3.89 -9.08
CA GLY A 334 11.49 2.76 -9.46
C GLY A 334 10.79 1.44 -9.65
N GLU A 335 9.52 1.36 -9.26
CA GLU A 335 8.72 0.14 -9.26
C GLU A 335 7.29 0.41 -9.76
N SER A 336 6.80 -0.45 -10.65
CA SER A 336 5.45 -0.37 -11.23
C SER A 336 4.70 -1.66 -10.91
N HIS A 337 4.01 -1.68 -9.76
CA HIS A 337 3.40 -2.90 -9.21
C HIS A 337 1.98 -2.63 -8.76
N TYR A 338 1.08 -3.53 -9.16
CA TYR A 338 -0.12 -3.82 -8.36
C TYR A 338 0.28 -4.63 -7.13
N TYR A 339 -0.62 -4.77 -6.16
CA TYR A 339 -0.36 -5.57 -4.98
C TYR A 339 -0.29 -7.05 -5.32
N ASN A 340 0.73 -7.71 -4.78
CA ASN A 340 0.85 -9.17 -4.80
C ASN A 340 0.43 -9.78 -3.45
N THR A 341 0.78 -9.09 -2.37
CA THR A 341 0.61 -9.53 -0.98
C THR A 341 0.55 -8.30 -0.08
N TRP A 342 0.18 -8.50 1.18
CA TRP A 342 0.41 -7.55 2.27
C TRP A 342 1.26 -8.20 3.38
N TYR A 343 1.77 -7.36 4.27
CA TYR A 343 2.31 -7.76 5.58
C TYR A 343 1.78 -6.81 6.67
N SER A 344 1.83 -7.24 7.93
CA SER A 344 1.43 -6.43 9.10
C SER A 344 2.45 -6.65 10.21
N PHE A 345 2.62 -5.68 11.12
CA PHE A 345 3.46 -5.88 12.30
C PHE A 345 2.98 -5.10 13.52
N ILE A 346 3.40 -5.54 14.71
CA ILE A 346 3.32 -4.77 15.95
C ILE A 346 4.71 -4.52 16.50
N GLU A 347 5.01 -3.25 16.79
CA GLU A 347 6.33 -2.80 17.21
C GLU A 347 6.23 -1.93 18.47
N ASN A 348 7.24 -2.06 19.34
CA ASN A 348 7.57 -1.04 20.33
C ASN A 348 8.73 -0.18 19.78
N TRP A 349 8.46 1.06 19.39
CA TRP A 349 9.48 1.93 18.80
C TRP A 349 10.34 2.65 19.85
N ALA A 350 10.00 2.52 21.13
CA ALA A 350 10.76 3.15 22.20
C ALA A 350 11.80 2.20 22.79
N ASP A 351 12.84 2.82 23.37
CA ASP A 351 13.85 2.14 24.16
C ASP A 351 13.35 1.69 25.56
N THR A 352 12.06 1.87 25.83
CA THR A 352 11.39 1.64 27.12
C THR A 352 10.11 0.82 26.90
N GLY A 353 9.57 0.23 27.97
CA GLY A 353 8.26 -0.43 27.93
C GLY A 353 8.28 -1.83 27.33
N GLY A 354 9.45 -2.47 27.18
CA GLY A 354 9.59 -3.86 26.74
C GLY A 354 8.94 -4.88 27.67
N GLU A 355 8.77 -4.52 28.94
CA GLU A 355 8.07 -5.27 29.98
C GLU A 355 6.55 -5.27 29.81
N LEU A 356 6.02 -4.32 29.04
CA LEU A 356 4.58 -4.18 28.84
C LEU A 356 4.11 -5.14 27.76
N PHE A 357 3.06 -5.89 28.07
CA PHE A 357 2.42 -6.79 27.12
C PHE A 357 1.61 -5.99 26.10
N ARG A 358 1.84 -6.29 24.82
CA ARG A 358 1.14 -5.73 23.67
C ARG A 358 0.46 -6.84 22.90
N ARG A 359 -0.76 -6.58 22.44
CA ARG A 359 -1.46 -7.48 21.52
C ARG A 359 -2.44 -6.70 20.66
N ALA A 360 -2.58 -7.12 19.42
CA ALA A 360 -3.51 -6.54 18.46
C ALA A 360 -4.19 -7.64 17.63
N TYR A 361 -5.36 -7.32 17.08
CA TYR A 361 -6.09 -8.19 16.17
C TYR A 361 -6.17 -7.55 14.79
N TYR A 362 -6.04 -8.38 13.76
CA TYR A 362 -6.05 -8.00 12.34
C TYR A 362 -7.09 -8.87 11.63
N ARG A 363 -8.21 -8.28 11.19
CA ARG A 363 -9.34 -9.05 10.65
C ARG A 363 -9.81 -8.53 9.30
N ASN A 364 -10.70 -9.31 8.68
CA ASN A 364 -11.35 -8.95 7.42
C ASN A 364 -10.33 -8.51 6.37
N ASN A 365 -9.28 -9.32 6.18
CA ASN A 365 -8.24 -9.01 5.20
C ASN A 365 -8.80 -9.30 3.81
N TYR A 366 -8.89 -8.30 2.94
CA TYR A 366 -9.39 -8.46 1.57
C TYR A 366 -8.48 -7.79 0.56
N GLN A 367 -8.43 -8.35 -0.64
CA GLN A 367 -7.78 -7.75 -1.79
C GLN A 367 -8.69 -7.77 -3.00
N ARG A 368 -8.78 -6.67 -3.75
CA ARG A 368 -9.62 -6.58 -4.94
C ARG A 368 -8.81 -6.85 -6.20
N SER A 369 -9.21 -7.87 -6.95
CA SER A 369 -8.54 -8.25 -8.20
C SER A 369 -8.70 -7.15 -9.26
N VAL A 370 -7.61 -6.84 -9.96
CA VAL A 370 -7.60 -5.94 -11.13
C VAL A 370 -8.49 -6.50 -12.24
N GLY A 371 -8.31 -7.78 -12.57
CA GLY A 371 -8.97 -8.40 -13.72
C GLY A 371 -10.48 -8.62 -13.55
N SER A 372 -10.88 -9.15 -12.40
CA SER A 372 -12.29 -9.50 -12.15
C SER A 372 -13.08 -8.42 -11.42
N GLY A 373 -12.41 -7.49 -10.74
CA GLY A 373 -13.07 -6.56 -9.82
C GLY A 373 -13.68 -7.22 -8.58
N LYS A 374 -13.43 -8.52 -8.34
CA LYS A 374 -13.91 -9.25 -7.16
C LYS A 374 -12.98 -9.07 -5.97
N TRP A 375 -13.56 -9.08 -4.77
CA TRP A 375 -12.84 -9.09 -3.51
C TRP A 375 -12.53 -10.52 -3.05
N TYR A 376 -11.28 -10.79 -2.72
CA TYR A 376 -10.83 -12.09 -2.22
C TYR A 376 -10.44 -11.98 -0.75
N PHE A 377 -11.00 -12.85 0.09
CA PHE A 377 -10.63 -12.91 1.50
C PHE A 377 -9.23 -13.53 1.65
N VAL A 378 -8.30 -12.76 2.21
CA VAL A 378 -6.94 -13.18 2.50
C VAL A 378 -6.93 -13.91 3.83
N ASN A 379 -7.00 -15.24 3.73
CA ASN A 379 -7.16 -16.12 4.87
C ASN A 379 -5.87 -16.82 5.28
N LYS A 380 -4.74 -16.64 4.58
CA LYS A 380 -3.49 -17.32 4.89
C LYS A 380 -2.31 -16.35 4.85
N VAL A 381 -1.34 -16.58 5.75
CA VAL A 381 -0.02 -15.93 5.77
C VAL A 381 1.05 -17.03 5.74
N ASP A 382 2.13 -16.84 4.98
CA ASP A 382 3.13 -17.90 4.80
C ASP A 382 4.27 -17.85 5.82
N LEU A 383 4.50 -16.71 6.46
CA LEU A 383 5.60 -16.54 7.40
C LEU A 383 5.24 -15.67 8.60
N PHE A 384 5.58 -16.16 9.78
CA PHE A 384 5.68 -15.36 11.00
C PHE A 384 7.16 -15.02 11.25
N SER A 385 7.45 -13.80 11.70
CA SER A 385 8.83 -13.45 12.08
C SER A 385 8.88 -12.40 13.20
N GLN A 386 10.06 -12.27 13.82
CA GLN A 386 10.29 -11.35 14.92
C GLN A 386 11.70 -10.74 14.91
N THR A 387 11.85 -9.51 15.41
CA THR A 387 13.12 -8.74 15.36
C THR A 387 14.16 -9.09 16.42
N ASP A 388 13.98 -10.14 17.23
CA ASP A 388 15.00 -10.64 18.18
C ASP A 388 16.24 -11.30 17.49
N TYR A 389 16.47 -10.96 16.22
CA TYR A 389 17.59 -11.44 15.42
C TYR A 389 18.78 -10.47 15.57
N GLN A 390 19.55 -10.65 16.64
CA GLN A 390 20.86 -10.03 16.70
C GLN A 390 21.88 -10.87 15.91
N SER A 391 21.92 -10.68 14.60
CA SER A 391 23.13 -10.96 13.83
C SER A 391 24.19 -9.89 14.14
N PHE A 392 24.94 -10.05 15.24
CA PHE A 392 26.27 -9.44 15.33
C PHE A 392 27.26 -10.39 14.63
N ILE A 393 27.51 -10.13 13.34
CA ILE A 393 28.66 -10.71 12.64
C ILE A 393 29.90 -9.98 13.15
N SER A 394 30.54 -10.55 14.16
CA SER A 394 31.94 -10.28 14.46
C SER A 394 32.59 -11.56 15.00
N SER A 395 32.70 -12.59 14.15
CA SER A 395 33.67 -13.71 14.26
C SER A 395 33.30 -15.01 13.52
N GLY A 396 32.13 -15.10 12.86
CA GLY A 396 31.81 -16.29 12.04
C GLY A 396 31.26 -17.50 12.82
N GLU A 397 30.86 -17.33 14.09
CA GLU A 397 30.00 -18.29 14.79
C GLU A 397 28.56 -17.80 14.84
N ILE A 398 27.64 -18.55 14.23
CA ILE A 398 26.21 -18.39 14.41
C ILE A 398 25.87 -18.92 15.81
N THR A 399 25.73 -18.04 16.79
CA THR A 399 25.11 -18.39 18.07
C THR A 399 23.68 -17.86 18.07
N THR A 400 22.72 -18.69 17.65
CA THR A 400 21.28 -18.41 17.74
C THR A 400 20.84 -18.39 19.21
N SER A 401 21.12 -17.30 19.91
CA SER A 401 20.55 -17.04 21.24
C SER A 401 19.38 -16.07 21.10
N HIS A 402 18.16 -16.59 20.85
CA HIS A 402 16.94 -15.79 21.00
C HIS A 402 16.87 -15.26 22.44
N ARG A 403 17.02 -13.95 22.63
CA ARG A 403 17.09 -13.30 23.94
C ARG A 403 15.72 -12.92 24.48
N ARG A 404 14.68 -12.84 23.63
CA ARG A 404 13.30 -12.51 23.96
C ARG A 404 12.34 -13.49 23.28
N LEU A 405 11.66 -14.32 24.08
CA LEU A 405 10.70 -15.33 23.62
C LEU A 405 9.23 -14.93 23.84
N ASP A 406 9.00 -13.70 24.30
CA ASP A 406 7.69 -13.17 24.64
C ASP A 406 7.04 -12.50 23.41
N TYR A 407 6.76 -13.34 22.41
CA TYR A 407 6.08 -12.99 21.16
C TYR A 407 4.95 -13.96 20.84
N GLY A 408 4.17 -13.73 19.80
CA GLY A 408 3.19 -14.71 19.33
C GLY A 408 2.35 -14.22 18.16
N HIS A 409 1.94 -15.15 17.32
CA HIS A 409 1.21 -14.88 16.09
C HIS A 409 0.10 -15.90 15.81
N GLY A 410 -0.75 -15.56 14.86
CA GLY A 410 -1.60 -16.52 14.17
C GLY A 410 -3.08 -16.33 14.44
N ARG A 411 -3.89 -17.33 14.13
CA ARG A 411 -5.34 -17.27 14.22
C ARG A 411 -5.82 -16.97 15.65
N ALA A 412 -6.59 -15.91 15.79
CA ALA A 412 -7.29 -15.61 17.03
C ALA A 412 -8.40 -16.65 17.29
N SER A 413 -8.47 -17.15 18.53
CA SER A 413 -9.54 -18.03 18.99
C SER A 413 -10.76 -17.27 19.49
N ASP A 414 -10.56 -16.00 19.86
CA ASP A 414 -11.48 -15.11 20.55
C ASP A 414 -12.07 -14.02 19.63
N VAL A 415 -11.48 -13.79 18.46
CA VAL A 415 -11.98 -12.84 17.46
C VAL A 415 -12.15 -13.56 16.11
N PRO A 416 -13.38 -13.61 15.56
CA PRO A 416 -13.62 -14.27 14.29
C PRO A 416 -12.91 -13.54 13.15
N ARG A 417 -12.48 -14.30 12.14
CA ARG A 417 -11.80 -13.79 10.93
C ARG A 417 -10.54 -12.98 11.22
N ALA A 418 -9.91 -13.18 12.37
CA ALA A 418 -8.77 -12.40 12.80
C ALA A 418 -7.50 -13.23 13.00
N PHE A 419 -6.38 -12.67 12.58
CA PHE A 419 -5.08 -12.99 13.14
C PHE A 419 -4.84 -12.13 14.39
N PHE A 420 -3.97 -12.58 15.28
CA PHE A 420 -3.40 -11.77 16.34
C PHE A 420 -1.87 -11.70 16.18
N MET A 421 -1.30 -10.62 16.71
CA MET A 421 0.12 -10.53 17.03
C MET A 421 0.26 -10.01 18.45
N GLN A 422 1.30 -10.47 19.14
CA GLN A 422 1.61 -10.04 20.50
C GLN A 422 3.12 -9.95 20.72
N ALA A 423 3.52 -9.05 21.61
CA ALA A 423 4.92 -8.84 21.97
C ALA A 423 5.05 -8.30 23.41
N GLY A 424 6.13 -8.62 24.09
CA GLY A 424 6.41 -8.12 25.44
C GLY A 424 5.73 -8.90 26.56
N GLY A 425 5.90 -8.43 27.80
CA GLY A 425 5.32 -9.05 28.99
C GLY A 425 6.09 -10.25 29.56
N TYR A 426 7.21 -10.64 28.95
CA TYR A 426 8.05 -11.77 29.41
C TYR A 426 7.29 -13.09 29.54
N GLY A 427 6.28 -13.30 28.68
CA GLY A 427 5.58 -14.57 28.53
C GLY A 427 6.35 -15.58 27.67
N GLN A 428 5.74 -16.76 27.48
CA GLN A 428 6.19 -17.72 26.47
C GLN A 428 5.67 -17.36 25.08
N SER A 429 6.32 -17.88 24.05
CA SER A 429 5.87 -17.74 22.67
C SER A 429 4.51 -18.44 22.48
N LYS A 430 3.58 -17.76 21.81
CA LYS A 430 2.22 -18.28 21.57
C LYS A 430 1.85 -18.17 20.10
N ASP A 431 2.46 -19.01 19.27
CA ASP A 431 2.04 -19.13 17.88
C ASP A 431 0.84 -20.08 17.74
N SER A 432 0.01 -19.80 16.74
CA SER A 432 -1.16 -20.60 16.37
C SER A 432 -1.25 -20.72 14.85
N ALA A 433 -2.36 -21.22 14.31
CA ALA A 433 -2.48 -21.49 12.87
C ALA A 433 -2.25 -20.22 12.02
N SER A 434 -1.50 -20.34 10.94
CA SER A 434 -1.30 -19.29 9.93
C SER A 434 -2.42 -19.19 8.89
N THR A 435 -3.55 -19.89 9.13
CA THR A 435 -4.69 -19.94 8.23
C THR A 435 -5.99 -19.74 8.99
N LEU A 436 -6.82 -18.84 8.48
CA LEU A 436 -8.21 -18.61 8.84
C LEU A 436 -9.12 -19.45 7.92
N PRO A 437 -10.32 -19.86 8.36
CA PRO A 437 -11.32 -20.41 7.46
C PRO A 437 -11.66 -19.41 6.35
N LEU A 438 -11.84 -19.89 5.12
CA LEU A 438 -12.42 -19.08 4.05
C LEU A 438 -13.83 -18.64 4.45
N VAL A 439 -14.25 -17.47 3.96
CA VAL A 439 -15.57 -16.89 4.23
C VAL A 439 -16.20 -16.43 2.92
N GLU A 440 -17.52 -16.53 2.85
CA GLU A 440 -18.33 -16.09 1.70
C GLU A 440 -18.99 -14.72 1.93
N ASP A 441 -18.92 -14.20 3.16
CA ASP A 441 -19.45 -12.88 3.49
C ASP A 441 -18.39 -11.81 3.17
N HIS A 442 -18.70 -10.98 2.19
CA HIS A 442 -17.87 -9.88 1.68
C HIS A 442 -18.45 -8.50 2.01
N SER A 443 -19.48 -8.43 2.88
CA SER A 443 -20.27 -7.21 3.10
C SER A 443 -19.46 -5.99 3.55
N CYS A 444 -18.37 -6.19 4.30
CA CYS A 444 -17.51 -5.10 4.77
C CYS A 444 -16.75 -4.38 3.64
N VAL A 445 -16.53 -5.06 2.51
CA VAL A 445 -15.83 -4.48 1.34
C VAL A 445 -16.78 -4.18 0.18
N GLU A 446 -17.89 -4.90 0.05
CA GLU A 446 -18.92 -4.62 -0.95
C GLU A 446 -19.70 -3.33 -0.66
N SER A 447 -19.76 -2.90 0.60
CA SER A 447 -20.38 -1.64 1.00
C SER A 447 -19.49 -0.41 0.78
N ILE A 448 -18.22 -0.59 0.38
CA ILE A 448 -17.31 0.51 0.12
C ILE A 448 -17.70 1.19 -1.20
N ASN A 449 -18.04 2.47 -1.13
CA ASN A 449 -18.25 3.31 -2.32
C ASN A 449 -16.91 3.63 -3.00
N LEU A 450 -16.42 2.71 -3.82
CA LEU A 450 -15.16 2.87 -4.54
C LEU A 450 -15.18 4.03 -5.53
N ASP A 451 -16.33 4.36 -6.15
CA ASP A 451 -16.44 5.48 -7.09
C ASP A 451 -16.06 6.81 -6.42
N SER A 452 -16.53 7.03 -5.20
CA SER A 452 -16.17 8.22 -4.42
C SER A 452 -14.68 8.28 -4.09
N LEU A 453 -14.04 7.14 -3.81
CA LEU A 453 -12.61 7.09 -3.51
C LEU A 453 -11.74 7.24 -4.76
N ILE A 454 -12.20 6.67 -5.88
CA ILE A 454 -11.58 6.84 -7.20
C ILE A 454 -11.65 8.30 -7.64
N ALA A 455 -12.73 9.03 -7.34
CA ALA A 455 -12.81 10.46 -7.58
C ALA A 455 -11.70 11.24 -6.85
N THR A 456 -11.29 10.83 -5.64
CA THR A 456 -10.14 11.41 -4.94
C THR A 456 -8.80 11.18 -5.66
N LEU A 457 -8.65 10.06 -6.39
CA LEU A 457 -7.46 9.80 -7.23
C LEU A 457 -7.32 10.82 -8.35
N GLN A 458 -8.44 11.29 -8.92
CA GLN A 458 -8.42 12.32 -9.96
C GLN A 458 -7.83 13.63 -9.46
N THR A 459 -8.06 13.98 -8.19
CA THR A 459 -7.41 15.13 -7.55
C THR A 459 -5.88 14.98 -7.51
N ALA A 460 -5.36 13.78 -7.29
CA ALA A 460 -3.92 13.54 -7.32
C ALA A 460 -3.33 13.67 -8.73
N TYR A 461 -4.03 13.18 -9.77
CA TYR A 461 -3.61 13.38 -11.16
C TYR A 461 -3.59 14.85 -11.57
N LEU A 462 -4.60 15.60 -11.13
CA LEU A 462 -4.70 17.04 -11.34
C LEU A 462 -3.55 17.78 -10.65
N ALA A 463 -3.27 17.46 -9.39
CA ALA A 463 -2.15 18.06 -8.66
C ALA A 463 -0.80 17.82 -9.37
N ASP A 464 -0.59 16.63 -9.93
CA ASP A 464 0.61 16.31 -10.69
C ASP A 464 0.67 17.04 -12.05
N SER A 465 -0.48 17.25 -12.71
CA SER A 465 -0.60 18.12 -13.89
C SER A 465 -0.20 19.56 -13.58
N ILE A 466 -0.71 20.13 -12.48
CA ILE A 466 -0.37 21.47 -12.01
C ILE A 466 1.14 21.58 -11.74
N ALA A 467 1.71 20.62 -11.01
CA ALA A 467 3.13 20.60 -10.70
C ALA A 467 4.01 20.54 -11.97
N SER A 468 3.61 19.72 -12.93
CA SER A 468 4.28 19.60 -14.23
C SER A 468 4.22 20.90 -15.02
N MET A 469 3.05 21.55 -15.07
CA MET A 469 2.86 22.84 -15.74
C MET A 469 3.68 23.96 -15.08
N LYS A 470 3.70 24.01 -13.73
CA LYS A 470 4.53 24.98 -12.99
C LYS A 470 6.01 24.82 -13.31
N THR A 471 6.51 23.58 -13.37
CA THR A 471 7.89 23.27 -13.78
C THR A 471 8.15 23.74 -15.22
N LEU A 472 7.27 23.41 -16.16
CA LEU A 472 7.39 23.85 -17.56
C LEU A 472 7.42 25.38 -17.70
N LEU A 473 6.57 26.09 -16.96
CA LEU A 473 6.49 27.56 -16.96
C LEU A 473 7.63 28.25 -16.20
N SER A 474 8.42 27.51 -15.44
CA SER A 474 9.65 28.02 -14.81
C SER A 474 10.80 28.12 -15.81
N THR A 475 10.86 27.21 -16.78
CA THR A 475 11.84 27.22 -17.87
C THR A 475 11.39 28.12 -19.02
N HIS A 476 10.08 28.23 -19.27
CA HIS A 476 9.50 29.14 -20.27
C HIS A 476 9.05 30.47 -19.64
N ASN A 477 10.00 31.18 -19.04
CA ASN A 477 9.76 32.34 -18.18
C ASN A 477 9.72 33.70 -18.91
N SER A 478 9.64 33.71 -20.25
CA SER A 478 9.52 34.93 -21.05
C SER A 478 8.50 34.77 -22.17
N LEU A 479 7.94 35.90 -22.66
CA LEU A 479 6.97 35.89 -23.76
C LEU A 479 7.51 35.20 -25.01
N LYS A 480 8.80 35.40 -25.33
CA LYS A 480 9.46 34.76 -26.47
C LYS A 480 9.42 33.24 -26.36
N LEU A 481 9.73 32.70 -25.19
CA LEU A 481 9.73 31.26 -24.95
C LEU A 481 8.30 30.70 -24.95
N LEU A 482 7.32 31.40 -24.37
CA LEU A 482 5.91 30.98 -24.47
C LEU A 482 5.41 30.96 -25.92
N LYS A 483 5.78 31.96 -26.73
CA LYS A 483 5.43 31.98 -28.17
C LYS A 483 6.03 30.81 -28.95
N GLN A 484 7.09 30.16 -28.44
CA GLN A 484 7.64 28.91 -29.01
C GLN A 484 6.90 27.67 -28.49
N LEU A 485 6.57 27.63 -27.20
CA LEU A 485 5.93 26.48 -26.54
C LEU A 485 4.45 26.29 -26.92
N VAL A 486 3.67 27.38 -26.99
CA VAL A 486 2.21 27.30 -27.13
C VAL A 486 1.77 26.53 -28.39
N PRO A 487 2.37 26.73 -29.58
CA PRO A 487 2.04 25.93 -30.75
C PRO A 487 2.26 24.43 -30.56
N GLU A 488 3.33 24.03 -29.84
CA GLU A 488 3.61 22.62 -29.54
C GLU A 488 2.54 22.01 -28.61
N LEU A 489 2.10 22.77 -27.60
CA LEU A 489 1.00 22.34 -26.72
C LEU A 489 -0.32 22.20 -27.47
N ILE A 490 -0.65 23.15 -28.36
CA ILE A 490 -1.85 23.08 -29.19
C ILE A 490 -1.79 21.87 -30.13
N ALA A 491 -0.64 21.59 -30.75
CA ALA A 491 -0.46 20.43 -31.61
C ALA A 491 -0.65 19.09 -30.87
N LYS A 492 -0.43 19.07 -29.54
CA LYS A 492 -0.67 17.91 -28.67
C LYS A 492 -2.12 17.77 -28.17
N THR A 493 -3.05 18.62 -28.62
CA THR A 493 -4.47 18.48 -28.27
C THR A 493 -5.00 17.09 -28.65
N ASN A 494 -5.69 16.41 -27.73
CA ASN A 494 -6.17 15.02 -27.89
C ASN A 494 -5.06 14.00 -28.20
N ARG A 495 -3.79 14.28 -27.83
CA ARG A 495 -2.65 13.36 -28.01
C ARG A 495 -2.08 12.90 -26.67
N PHE A 496 -1.15 11.95 -26.73
CA PHE A 496 -0.37 11.48 -25.58
C PHE A 496 0.32 12.65 -24.86
N GLU A 497 0.24 12.66 -23.52
CA GLU A 497 0.82 13.73 -22.68
C GLU A 497 0.29 15.14 -23.05
N GLY A 498 -0.91 15.21 -23.64
CA GLY A 498 -1.62 16.44 -23.98
C GLY A 498 -2.89 16.66 -23.14
N TYR A 499 -3.69 17.65 -23.54
CA TYR A 499 -4.99 17.95 -22.94
C TYR A 499 -6.11 17.76 -23.96
N THR A 500 -7.36 17.64 -23.49
CA THR A 500 -8.51 17.51 -24.39
C THR A 500 -8.72 18.77 -25.22
N TYR A 501 -9.45 18.62 -26.32
CA TYR A 501 -9.82 19.73 -27.19
C TYR A 501 -10.61 20.81 -26.46
N GLU A 502 -11.50 20.43 -25.55
CA GLU A 502 -12.30 21.33 -24.74
C GLU A 502 -11.42 22.09 -23.74
N ALA A 503 -10.52 21.38 -23.04
CA ALA A 503 -9.60 21.98 -22.07
C ALA A 503 -8.66 23.02 -22.73
N MET A 504 -8.21 22.75 -23.97
CA MET A 504 -7.32 23.63 -24.71
C MET A 504 -8.01 24.85 -25.35
N ALA A 505 -9.35 24.93 -25.35
CA ALA A 505 -10.07 25.99 -26.04
C ALA A 505 -9.63 27.42 -25.65
N PRO A 506 -9.51 27.77 -24.34
CA PRO A 506 -9.06 29.11 -23.94
C PRO A 506 -7.64 29.45 -24.40
N ILE A 507 -6.75 28.45 -24.46
CA ILE A 507 -5.36 28.61 -24.92
C ILE A 507 -5.32 28.89 -26.42
N ARG A 508 -6.10 28.14 -27.20
CA ARG A 508 -6.19 28.32 -28.66
C ARG A 508 -6.74 29.69 -29.01
N GLU A 509 -7.85 30.09 -28.38
CA GLU A 509 -8.47 31.40 -28.62
C GLU A 509 -7.50 32.54 -28.25
N LEU A 510 -6.83 32.45 -27.10
CA LEU A 510 -5.85 33.45 -26.70
C LEU A 510 -4.65 33.52 -27.66
N ALA A 511 -4.20 32.37 -28.19
CA ALA A 511 -3.08 32.28 -29.11
C ALA A 511 -3.31 32.96 -30.47
N GLU A 512 -4.57 33.19 -30.86
CA GLU A 512 -4.94 33.95 -32.06
C GLU A 512 -4.85 35.47 -31.86
N THR A 513 -4.59 35.93 -30.64
CA THR A 513 -4.46 37.35 -30.29
C THR A 513 -3.00 37.75 -30.01
N ASP A 514 -2.72 39.06 -29.89
CA ASP A 514 -1.43 39.51 -29.34
C ASP A 514 -1.46 39.49 -27.81
N TYR A 515 -1.22 38.30 -27.25
CA TYR A 515 -1.24 38.06 -25.81
C TYR A 515 0.05 38.51 -25.10
N THR A 516 -0.11 38.93 -23.86
CA THR A 516 1.01 39.19 -22.93
C THR A 516 1.48 37.90 -22.26
N PHE A 517 2.70 37.92 -21.70
CA PHE A 517 3.24 36.81 -20.93
C PHE A 517 2.31 36.38 -19.79
N GLN A 518 1.76 37.35 -19.05
CA GLN A 518 0.93 37.08 -17.88
C GLN A 518 -0.41 36.46 -18.26
N GLN A 519 -1.05 36.94 -19.34
CA GLN A 519 -2.31 36.36 -19.82
C GLN A 519 -2.16 34.88 -20.20
N MET A 520 -1.14 34.55 -21.00
CA MET A 520 -0.92 33.16 -21.42
C MET A 520 -0.47 32.27 -20.26
N ARG A 521 0.39 32.78 -19.37
CA ARG A 521 0.81 32.06 -18.15
C ARG A 521 -0.39 31.72 -17.26
N THR A 522 -1.28 32.68 -17.01
CA THR A 522 -2.50 32.46 -16.22
C THR A 522 -3.39 31.44 -16.90
N ALA A 523 -3.67 31.59 -18.20
CA ALA A 523 -4.53 30.65 -18.91
C ALA A 523 -3.99 29.20 -18.89
N LEU A 524 -2.68 29.01 -19.04
CA LEU A 524 -2.05 27.69 -18.97
C LEU A 524 -2.12 27.07 -17.56
N LEU A 525 -1.98 27.88 -16.52
CA LEU A 525 -2.15 27.43 -15.14
C LEU A 525 -3.61 27.07 -14.86
N ASP A 526 -4.56 27.94 -15.21
CA ASP A 526 -5.99 27.71 -15.03
C ASP A 526 -6.44 26.43 -15.77
N MET A 527 -5.95 26.20 -16.98
CA MET A 527 -6.21 24.96 -17.71
C MET A 527 -5.71 23.74 -16.94
N ALA A 528 -4.45 23.75 -16.47
CA ALA A 528 -3.85 22.63 -15.73
C ALA A 528 -4.49 22.42 -14.35
N GLU A 529 -5.03 23.48 -13.73
CA GLU A 529 -5.73 23.43 -12.45
C GLU A 529 -7.13 22.83 -12.54
N ASN A 530 -7.74 22.80 -13.73
CA ASN A 530 -9.09 22.31 -13.92
C ASN A 530 -9.19 21.03 -14.77
N ASN A 531 -8.11 20.67 -15.49
CA ASN A 531 -8.13 19.55 -16.42
C ASN A 531 -6.89 18.67 -16.21
N PRO A 532 -7.04 17.37 -15.94
CA PRO A 532 -5.91 16.46 -15.91
C PRO A 532 -5.33 16.27 -17.32
N MET A 533 -4.04 16.00 -17.39
CA MET A 533 -3.38 15.64 -18.63
C MET A 533 -3.77 14.22 -19.03
N LEU A 534 -3.85 13.95 -20.34
CA LEU A 534 -4.17 12.63 -20.89
C LEU A 534 -3.01 11.66 -20.62
N ARG A 535 -3.27 10.62 -19.82
CA ARG A 535 -2.28 9.65 -19.33
C ARG A 535 -2.58 8.22 -19.75
N TYR A 536 -1.52 7.43 -19.80
CA TYR A 536 -1.55 6.03 -20.19
C TYR A 536 -0.72 5.18 -19.25
N GLY A 537 -1.26 4.03 -18.86
CA GLY A 537 -0.52 2.97 -18.18
C GLY A 537 -0.10 1.88 -19.16
N ASN A 538 1.12 1.37 -19.07
CA ASN A 538 1.50 0.20 -19.86
C ASN A 538 1.04 -1.09 -19.16
N THR A 539 0.28 -1.92 -19.86
CA THR A 539 -0.19 -3.22 -19.38
C THR A 539 0.84 -4.27 -19.74
N VAL A 540 1.71 -4.57 -18.79
CA VAL A 540 2.89 -5.43 -18.99
C VAL A 540 2.64 -6.92 -18.71
N LYS A 541 1.53 -7.27 -18.08
CA LYS A 541 1.16 -8.65 -17.77
C LYS A 541 -0.33 -8.90 -18.00
N ALA A 542 -0.68 -10.17 -18.19
CA ALA A 542 -2.06 -10.62 -18.39
C ALA A 542 -2.97 -10.29 -17.20
N GLU A 543 -2.43 -10.33 -15.99
CA GLU A 543 -3.13 -10.08 -14.73
C GLU A 543 -3.49 -8.60 -14.54
N HIS A 544 -2.81 -7.72 -15.27
CA HIS A 544 -3.02 -6.28 -15.22
C HIS A 544 -4.17 -5.82 -16.15
N ILE A 545 -4.70 -6.73 -16.97
CA ILE A 545 -5.86 -6.47 -17.83
C ILE A 545 -7.12 -6.43 -16.97
N CYS A 546 -7.92 -5.38 -17.13
CA CYS A 546 -9.19 -5.17 -16.47
C CYS A 546 -10.28 -4.97 -17.54
N SER A 547 -11.35 -5.75 -17.47
CA SER A 547 -12.46 -5.69 -18.42
C SER A 547 -13.23 -4.37 -18.40
N PHE A 548 -12.97 -3.51 -17.40
CA PHE A 548 -13.61 -2.21 -17.19
C PHE A 548 -12.71 -1.03 -17.59
N ARG A 549 -11.75 -1.26 -18.49
CA ARG A 549 -10.81 -0.25 -18.99
C ARG A 549 -10.75 -0.22 -20.51
N ALA A 550 -10.31 0.91 -21.04
CA ALA A 550 -10.15 1.13 -22.48
C ALA A 550 -8.68 1.08 -22.86
N TYR A 551 -8.31 0.20 -23.78
CA TYR A 551 -6.93 -0.03 -24.18
C TYR A 551 -6.66 0.42 -25.62
N LEU A 552 -5.55 1.11 -25.82
CA LEU A 552 -4.92 1.23 -27.13
C LEU A 552 -4.02 0.01 -27.34
N VAL A 553 -4.09 -0.58 -28.54
CA VAL A 553 -3.20 -1.67 -28.96
C VAL A 553 -2.28 -1.11 -30.04
N GLY A 554 -0.99 -0.95 -29.74
CA GLY A 554 -0.05 -0.31 -30.68
C GLY A 554 1.33 -0.95 -30.67
N ASN A 555 2.18 -0.66 -31.66
CA ASN A 555 3.54 -1.24 -31.72
C ASN A 555 4.66 -0.23 -31.38
N GLY A 556 4.29 1.02 -31.07
CA GLY A 556 5.19 2.15 -30.84
C GLY A 556 5.27 3.13 -32.03
N GLU A 557 4.81 2.70 -33.21
CA GLU A 557 4.69 3.54 -34.41
C GLU A 557 3.22 3.76 -34.79
N ASP A 558 2.42 2.71 -34.67
CA ASP A 558 1.03 2.64 -35.09
C ASP A 558 0.17 2.02 -33.99
N ILE A 559 -1.11 2.39 -33.97
CA ILE A 559 -2.17 1.76 -33.20
C ILE A 559 -3.16 1.03 -34.11
N ILE A 560 -3.89 0.07 -33.54
CA ILE A 560 -4.96 -0.64 -34.19
C ILE A 560 -6.29 0.01 -33.82
N ALA A 561 -7.02 0.46 -34.83
CA ALA A 561 -8.29 1.15 -34.67
C ALA A 561 -9.35 0.58 -35.61
N VAL A 562 -10.60 1.01 -35.43
CA VAL A 562 -11.69 0.71 -36.39
C VAL A 562 -12.05 1.96 -37.16
N ARG A 563 -12.07 1.87 -38.49
CA ARG A 563 -12.55 2.93 -39.39
C ARG A 563 -13.41 2.30 -40.47
N ASN A 564 -14.56 2.91 -40.78
CA ASN A 564 -15.50 2.38 -41.78
C ASN A 564 -15.82 0.89 -41.60
N ARG A 565 -15.94 0.43 -40.33
CA ARG A 565 -16.17 -0.98 -39.94
C ARG A 565 -15.04 -1.95 -40.31
N GLU A 566 -13.85 -1.46 -40.63
CA GLU A 566 -12.64 -2.25 -40.86
C GLU A 566 -11.60 -1.98 -39.78
N VAL A 567 -10.80 -2.99 -39.42
CA VAL A 567 -9.67 -2.81 -38.52
C VAL A 567 -8.47 -2.30 -39.33
N VAL A 568 -7.99 -1.12 -38.98
CA VAL A 568 -6.94 -0.39 -39.71
C VAL A 568 -5.79 -0.02 -38.78
N SER A 569 -4.65 0.31 -39.39
CA SER A 569 -3.52 0.92 -38.69
C SER A 569 -3.63 2.44 -38.75
N VAL A 570 -3.40 3.10 -37.64
CA VAL A 570 -3.34 4.56 -37.53
C VAL A 570 -2.00 4.95 -36.92
N PRO A 571 -1.22 5.87 -37.51
CA PRO A 571 0.02 6.34 -36.92
C PRO A 571 -0.21 6.83 -35.49
N GLN A 572 0.58 6.35 -34.53
CA GLN A 572 0.41 6.66 -33.12
C GLN A 572 0.57 8.16 -32.85
N ALA A 573 1.45 8.84 -33.59
CA ALA A 573 1.64 10.29 -33.51
C ALA A 573 0.39 11.08 -33.94
N GLU A 574 -0.52 10.47 -34.70
CA GLU A 574 -1.75 11.06 -35.22
C GLU A 574 -3.01 10.45 -34.59
N ALA A 575 -2.86 9.55 -33.62
CA ALA A 575 -3.97 8.90 -32.93
C ALA A 575 -4.68 9.87 -31.98
N ASP A 576 -5.98 10.10 -32.19
CA ASP A 576 -6.79 10.86 -31.23
C ASP A 576 -7.09 9.92 -30.07
N VAL A 577 -6.51 10.21 -28.92
CA VAL A 577 -6.59 9.32 -27.77
C VAL A 577 -7.91 9.47 -27.00
N THR A 578 -8.80 10.37 -27.44
CA THR A 578 -10.17 10.52 -26.95
C THR A 578 -11.20 9.84 -27.85
N ASP A 579 -10.82 9.46 -29.09
CA ASP A 579 -11.71 8.77 -30.02
C ASP A 579 -11.94 7.31 -29.60
N PRO A 580 -13.18 6.91 -29.25
CA PRO A 580 -13.47 5.55 -28.81
C PRO A 580 -13.23 4.49 -29.89
N ASN A 581 -13.16 4.83 -31.17
CA ASN A 581 -12.83 3.88 -32.24
C ASN A 581 -11.36 3.43 -32.22
N ASN A 582 -10.51 4.13 -31.49
CA ASN A 582 -9.11 3.73 -31.29
C ASN A 582 -8.95 2.72 -30.15
N HIS A 583 -9.99 2.51 -29.34
CA HIS A 583 -9.89 1.82 -28.07
C HIS A 583 -10.61 0.47 -28.07
N TRP A 584 -10.05 -0.45 -27.30
CA TRP A 584 -10.52 -1.82 -27.15
C TRP A 584 -10.80 -2.13 -25.68
N ILE A 585 -11.95 -2.73 -25.41
CA ILE A 585 -12.23 -3.43 -24.16
C ILE A 585 -11.64 -4.84 -24.32
N ILE A 586 -10.77 -5.22 -23.38
CA ILE A 586 -10.17 -6.56 -23.36
C ILE A 586 -10.90 -7.37 -22.29
N LEU A 587 -11.69 -8.34 -22.71
CA LEU A 587 -12.48 -9.20 -21.84
C LEU A 587 -11.71 -10.48 -21.53
N ARG A 588 -11.57 -10.80 -20.24
CA ARG A 588 -10.97 -12.04 -19.74
C ARG A 588 -11.91 -12.63 -18.68
N HIS A 589 -12.23 -13.93 -18.80
CA HIS A 589 -12.96 -14.67 -17.77
C HIS A 589 -11.97 -15.36 -16.82
N ASP A 590 -12.29 -15.40 -15.52
CA ASP A 590 -11.42 -15.95 -14.46
C ASP A 590 -11.00 -17.41 -14.73
N ASP A 591 -11.91 -18.20 -15.30
CA ASP A 591 -11.70 -19.63 -15.55
C ASP A 591 -11.10 -19.96 -16.93
N THR A 592 -10.64 -18.96 -17.69
CA THR A 592 -10.09 -19.19 -19.05
C THR A 592 -8.79 -18.42 -19.31
N ASN A 593 -7.95 -18.98 -20.19
CA ASN A 593 -6.74 -18.32 -20.70
C ASN A 593 -6.99 -17.56 -22.01
N TYR A 594 -8.25 -17.35 -22.39
CA TYR A 594 -8.63 -16.69 -23.63
C TYR A 594 -9.16 -15.29 -23.37
N TYR A 595 -8.97 -14.43 -24.36
CA TYR A 595 -9.38 -13.03 -24.36
C TYR A 595 -10.30 -12.75 -25.52
N CYS A 596 -11.21 -11.80 -25.38
CA CYS A 596 -11.96 -11.22 -26.49
C CYS A 596 -11.72 -9.72 -26.54
N LEU A 597 -11.54 -9.15 -27.74
CA LEU A 597 -11.30 -7.72 -27.93
C LEU A 597 -12.52 -7.09 -28.59
N TYR A 598 -13.16 -6.16 -27.88
CA TYR A 598 -14.33 -5.43 -28.34
C TYR A 598 -13.98 -3.97 -28.53
N ASN A 599 -14.18 -3.41 -29.73
CA ASN A 599 -13.88 -2.02 -30.01
C ASN A 599 -14.96 -1.11 -29.41
N LEU A 600 -14.55 -0.15 -28.59
CA LEU A 600 -15.45 0.69 -27.79
C LEU A 600 -16.37 1.56 -28.67
N GLY A 601 -15.84 2.16 -29.74
CA GLY A 601 -16.60 3.07 -30.60
C GLY A 601 -17.51 2.38 -31.63
N SER A 602 -16.98 1.36 -32.31
CA SER A 602 -17.71 0.69 -33.40
C SER A 602 -18.61 -0.46 -32.95
N GLY A 603 -18.34 -1.02 -31.77
CA GLY A 603 -19.01 -2.21 -31.26
C GLY A 603 -18.69 -3.51 -32.00
N LEU A 604 -17.53 -3.56 -32.67
CA LEU A 604 -17.06 -4.73 -33.41
C LEU A 604 -15.97 -5.47 -32.62
N TRP A 605 -15.92 -6.78 -32.82
CA TRP A 605 -14.93 -7.68 -32.25
C TRP A 605 -13.71 -7.83 -33.17
N LEU A 606 -12.54 -8.03 -32.58
CA LEU A 606 -11.34 -8.36 -33.32
C LEU A 606 -11.33 -9.84 -33.74
N ASN A 607 -11.20 -10.11 -35.03
CA ASN A 607 -11.04 -11.45 -35.61
C ASN A 607 -9.65 -11.58 -36.24
N VAL A 608 -8.77 -12.38 -35.64
CA VAL A 608 -7.40 -12.56 -36.16
C VAL A 608 -7.33 -13.78 -37.09
N GLY A 609 -8.27 -14.72 -36.95
CA GLY A 609 -8.38 -15.95 -37.71
C GLY A 609 -8.74 -15.74 -39.18
N SER A 610 -9.30 -14.58 -39.55
CA SER A 610 -9.81 -14.28 -40.90
C SER A 610 -9.01 -13.20 -41.65
N LYS A 611 -9.29 -13.04 -42.94
CA LYS A 611 -8.87 -11.86 -43.74
C LYS A 611 -9.74 -10.63 -43.45
N VAL A 612 -10.91 -10.83 -42.84
CA VAL A 612 -11.78 -9.76 -42.36
C VAL A 612 -11.58 -9.67 -40.86
N THR A 613 -10.93 -8.61 -40.42
CA THR A 613 -10.47 -8.44 -39.03
C THR A 613 -11.51 -7.86 -38.08
N ALA A 614 -12.59 -7.29 -38.62
CA ALA A 614 -13.72 -6.82 -37.84
C ALA A 614 -14.85 -7.86 -37.86
N SER A 615 -15.43 -8.16 -36.70
CA SER A 615 -16.49 -9.17 -36.54
C SER A 615 -17.65 -8.64 -35.70
N THR A 616 -18.83 -9.20 -35.89
CA THR A 616 -20.02 -8.93 -35.06
C THR A 616 -20.18 -9.93 -33.92
N VAL A 617 -19.36 -10.99 -33.88
CA VAL A 617 -19.37 -12.03 -32.85
C VAL A 617 -18.01 -12.14 -32.15
N PRO A 618 -17.95 -12.56 -30.88
CA PRO A 618 -16.69 -12.66 -30.14
C PRO A 618 -15.78 -13.77 -30.67
N HIS A 619 -14.48 -13.51 -30.65
CA HIS A 619 -13.43 -14.45 -31.06
C HIS A 619 -12.45 -14.72 -29.92
N LYS A 620 -12.10 -15.99 -29.70
CA LYS A 620 -11.16 -16.42 -28.66
C LYS A 620 -9.72 -16.13 -29.10
N LEU A 621 -9.08 -15.18 -28.43
CA LEU A 621 -7.71 -14.76 -28.67
C LEU A 621 -6.78 -15.29 -27.57
N ASN A 622 -5.54 -15.58 -27.96
CA ASN A 622 -4.46 -15.93 -27.04
C ASN A 622 -3.48 -14.77 -26.96
N PHE A 623 -3.11 -14.40 -25.73
CA PHE A 623 -2.17 -13.35 -25.44
C PHE A 623 -0.88 -13.98 -24.92
N ASN A 624 0.26 -13.69 -25.55
CA ASN A 624 1.56 -14.08 -25.02
C ASN A 624 2.39 -12.84 -24.73
N PHE A 625 2.63 -12.57 -23.46
CA PHE A 625 3.43 -11.45 -22.98
C PHE A 625 4.93 -11.82 -22.99
N SER A 626 5.77 -10.90 -23.46
CA SER A 626 7.22 -10.97 -23.45
C SER A 626 7.79 -9.58 -23.22
N ALA A 627 8.41 -9.37 -22.05
CA ALA A 627 8.78 -8.05 -21.55
C ALA A 627 7.56 -7.09 -21.57
N ARG A 628 7.66 -5.92 -22.21
CA ARG A 628 6.56 -4.94 -22.34
C ARG A 628 5.70 -5.10 -23.60
N LYS A 629 5.84 -6.23 -24.28
CA LYS A 629 5.12 -6.49 -25.53
C LYS A 629 4.23 -7.72 -25.38
N VAL A 630 3.10 -7.71 -26.09
CA VAL A 630 2.17 -8.81 -26.22
C VAL A 630 2.07 -9.22 -27.69
N SER A 631 1.98 -10.51 -27.93
CA SER A 631 1.52 -11.05 -29.21
C SER A 631 0.09 -11.56 -29.07
N ILE A 632 -0.76 -11.20 -30.03
CA ILE A 632 -2.18 -11.55 -30.05
C ILE A 632 -2.38 -12.52 -31.21
N ARG A 633 -3.00 -13.68 -30.96
CA ARG A 633 -3.23 -14.70 -32.00
C ARG A 633 -4.55 -15.45 -31.86
N GLU A 634 -5.04 -15.94 -32.98
CA GLU A 634 -6.18 -16.87 -33.07
C GLU A 634 -5.72 -18.09 -33.89
N GLY A 635 -5.73 -19.27 -33.27
CA GLY A 635 -5.13 -20.47 -33.84
C GLY A 635 -3.65 -20.25 -34.19
N SER A 636 -3.28 -20.43 -35.46
CA SER A 636 -1.91 -20.24 -35.97
C SER A 636 -1.64 -18.82 -36.51
N ARG A 637 -2.63 -17.93 -36.54
CA ARG A 637 -2.50 -16.58 -37.11
C ARG A 637 -2.23 -15.55 -36.04
N TYR A 638 -1.18 -14.74 -36.25
CA TYR A 638 -0.84 -13.61 -35.39
C TYR A 638 -1.40 -12.32 -35.95
N LEU A 639 -1.87 -11.45 -35.05
CA LEU A 639 -2.09 -10.05 -35.35
C LEU A 639 -0.74 -9.41 -35.68
N GLY A 640 -0.67 -8.69 -36.78
CA GLY A 640 0.56 -8.09 -37.27
C GLY A 640 0.28 -7.26 -38.50
N PHE A 641 1.21 -6.36 -38.81
CA PHE A 641 1.12 -5.51 -39.99
C PHE A 641 1.72 -6.20 -41.22
N ASN A 642 1.05 -6.06 -42.37
CA ASN A 642 1.64 -6.40 -43.66
C ASN A 642 2.52 -5.24 -44.20
N ALA A 643 3.07 -5.39 -45.40
CA ALA A 643 3.97 -4.39 -46.02
C ALA A 643 3.33 -2.98 -46.16
N ASN A 644 2.00 -2.88 -46.18
CA ASN A 644 1.26 -1.63 -46.30
C ASN A 644 0.70 -1.15 -44.95
N LYS A 645 1.21 -1.66 -43.83
CA LYS A 645 0.67 -1.40 -42.48
C LYS A 645 -0.81 -1.80 -42.32
N VAL A 646 -1.35 -2.69 -43.14
CA VAL A 646 -2.71 -3.21 -42.91
C VAL A 646 -2.63 -4.37 -41.91
N PRO A 647 -3.50 -4.41 -40.88
CA PRO A 647 -3.55 -5.54 -39.94
C PRO A 647 -3.95 -6.82 -40.70
N ILE A 648 -3.05 -7.81 -40.80
CA ILE A 648 -3.25 -9.26 -41.04
C ILE A 648 -1.96 -9.90 -41.59
N ALA A 649 -1.55 -10.99 -40.93
CA ALA A 649 -0.60 -12.03 -41.32
C ALA A 649 0.89 -11.65 -41.38
N SER A 650 1.58 -11.76 -40.23
CA SER A 650 3.03 -11.95 -40.19
C SER A 650 3.41 -13.30 -39.59
N SER A 651 4.48 -13.89 -40.10
CA SER A 651 5.07 -15.14 -39.60
C SER A 651 5.88 -14.86 -38.33
N ALA A 652 5.26 -14.81 -37.15
CA ALA A 652 5.96 -14.71 -35.84
C ALA A 652 7.19 -13.76 -35.79
N THR A 653 7.17 -12.65 -36.54
CA THR A 653 8.24 -11.64 -36.59
C THR A 653 8.00 -10.52 -35.57
N ASN A 654 8.98 -9.63 -35.37
CA ASN A 654 8.84 -8.45 -34.50
C ASN A 654 7.63 -7.57 -34.82
N SER A 655 7.08 -7.62 -36.04
CA SER A 655 5.85 -6.93 -36.46
C SER A 655 4.55 -7.46 -35.84
N ALA A 656 4.60 -8.55 -35.06
CA ALA A 656 3.46 -9.11 -34.30
C ALA A 656 3.58 -8.89 -32.79
N ARG A 657 4.22 -7.78 -32.38
CA ARG A 657 4.45 -7.41 -30.98
C ARG A 657 3.87 -6.03 -30.69
N PHE A 658 2.92 -5.97 -29.76
CA PHE A 658 2.17 -4.77 -29.41
C PHE A 658 2.38 -4.39 -27.94
N GLU A 659 2.24 -3.12 -27.62
CA GLU A 659 1.99 -2.59 -26.29
C GLU A 659 0.48 -2.46 -26.09
N LEU A 660 0.06 -2.69 -24.85
CA LEU A 660 -1.30 -2.45 -24.42
C LEU A 660 -1.27 -1.23 -23.50
N LEU A 661 -1.79 -0.11 -23.98
CA LEU A 661 -1.78 1.15 -23.23
C LEU A 661 -3.18 1.40 -22.67
N ASP A 662 -3.30 1.29 -21.36
CA ASP A 662 -4.50 1.59 -20.59
C ASP A 662 -4.74 3.09 -20.56
N ASN A 663 -5.88 3.52 -21.12
CA ASN A 663 -6.24 4.93 -21.19
C ASN A 663 -6.99 5.34 -19.92
N TYR A 664 -6.38 6.22 -19.13
CA TYR A 664 -6.95 6.67 -17.86
C TYR A 664 -8.06 7.73 -18.02
N TYR A 665 -8.25 8.27 -19.23
CA TYR A 665 -9.32 9.20 -19.54
C TYR A 665 -10.63 8.48 -19.93
N LEU A 666 -10.54 7.38 -20.68
CA LEU A 666 -11.71 6.65 -21.16
C LEU A 666 -12.04 5.46 -20.26
N THR A 667 -13.18 5.54 -19.58
CA THR A 667 -13.73 4.44 -18.78
C THR A 667 -14.95 3.85 -19.49
N PRO A 668 -14.92 2.57 -19.91
CA PRO A 668 -16.09 1.89 -20.44
C PRO A 668 -17.25 1.84 -19.43
N PRO A 669 -18.51 1.90 -19.87
CA PRO A 669 -19.66 1.74 -18.98
C PRO A 669 -19.69 0.36 -18.31
N THR A 670 -19.85 0.31 -16.99
CA THR A 670 -19.88 -0.93 -16.21
C THR A 670 -20.89 -1.94 -16.74
N GLN A 671 -22.13 -1.49 -17.05
CA GLN A 671 -23.18 -2.37 -17.55
C GLN A 671 -22.85 -2.97 -18.92
N LEU A 672 -22.11 -2.24 -19.77
CA LEU A 672 -21.65 -2.77 -21.06
C LEU A 672 -20.63 -3.88 -20.82
N CYS A 673 -19.65 -3.64 -19.96
CA CYS A 673 -18.62 -4.63 -19.64
C CYS A 673 -19.22 -5.91 -19.04
N GLU A 674 -20.18 -5.78 -18.11
CA GLU A 674 -20.91 -6.91 -17.53
C GLU A 674 -21.65 -7.71 -18.61
N ALA A 675 -22.41 -7.06 -19.47
CA ALA A 675 -23.13 -7.72 -20.57
C ALA A 675 -22.18 -8.42 -21.56
N LEU A 676 -21.04 -7.82 -21.86
CA LEU A 676 -20.04 -8.42 -22.74
C LEU A 676 -19.35 -9.64 -22.08
N LEU A 677 -19.11 -9.60 -20.77
CA LEU A 677 -18.56 -10.74 -20.03
C LEU A 677 -19.51 -11.95 -20.08
N GLU A 678 -20.82 -11.72 -19.94
CA GLU A 678 -21.84 -12.77 -20.10
C GLU A 678 -21.83 -13.40 -21.50
N GLN A 679 -21.58 -12.61 -22.55
CA GLN A 679 -21.51 -13.12 -23.94
C GLN A 679 -20.28 -13.98 -24.23
N THR A 680 -19.27 -13.97 -23.35
CA THR A 680 -17.96 -14.59 -23.60
C THR A 680 -17.70 -15.83 -22.72
N THR A 681 -18.76 -16.43 -22.13
CA THR A 681 -18.67 -17.54 -21.18
C THR A 681 -17.98 -18.81 -21.73
N PRO A 682 -17.35 -19.63 -20.86
CA PRO A 682 -16.60 -20.83 -21.25
C PRO A 682 -17.40 -21.89 -22.03
N ASP A 683 -18.70 -22.02 -21.75
CA ASP A 683 -19.60 -23.07 -22.27
C ASP A 683 -19.98 -22.93 -23.76
N GLY A 684 -19.42 -21.93 -24.43
CA GLY A 684 -19.51 -21.78 -25.87
C GLY A 684 -19.68 -20.33 -26.22
N ILE A 685 -18.90 -19.88 -27.20
CA ILE A 685 -19.34 -18.80 -28.07
C ILE A 685 -20.72 -19.26 -28.54
N ALA A 686 -21.79 -18.51 -28.26
CA ALA A 686 -23.08 -18.77 -28.87
C ALA A 686 -22.87 -18.64 -30.39
N THR A 687 -22.56 -19.77 -31.03
CA THR A 687 -22.34 -19.93 -32.45
C THR A 687 -23.72 -19.92 -33.07
N GLY A 688 -24.25 -18.75 -33.31
CA GLY A 688 -25.61 -18.65 -33.79
C GLY A 688 -26.01 -17.26 -34.18
N ILE A 689 -25.31 -16.67 -35.16
CA ILE A 689 -25.97 -15.84 -36.17
C ILE A 689 -25.24 -16.11 -37.50
N ASP A 690 -25.87 -16.92 -38.35
CA ASP A 690 -25.55 -17.02 -39.78
C ASP A 690 -25.79 -15.67 -40.46
N GLU A 691 -24.92 -15.36 -41.42
CA GLU A 691 -25.00 -14.35 -42.49
C GLU A 691 -25.89 -13.11 -42.23
N ILE A 692 -25.25 -11.97 -41.96
CA ILE A 692 -25.88 -10.66 -42.18
C ILE A 692 -25.31 -10.07 -43.47
N GLU A 693 -26.10 -10.11 -44.54
CA GLU A 693 -25.91 -9.25 -45.72
C GLU A 693 -25.84 -7.79 -45.27
N VAL A 694 -24.76 -7.13 -45.67
CA VAL A 694 -24.53 -5.71 -45.41
C VAL A 694 -25.08 -4.94 -46.61
N GLU A 695 -26.27 -4.37 -46.49
CA GLU A 695 -26.65 -3.24 -47.34
C GLU A 695 -26.29 -1.91 -46.64
N PRO A 696 -25.75 -0.92 -47.38
CA PRO A 696 -25.52 0.42 -46.86
C PRO A 696 -26.87 1.13 -46.69
N PHE A 697 -26.94 2.26 -45.99
CA PHE A 697 -27.74 3.47 -46.32
C PHE A 697 -27.77 4.42 -45.08
N LEU A 698 -27.81 5.76 -45.22
CA LEU A 698 -28.47 6.58 -46.26
C LEU A 698 -27.69 7.83 -46.75
N GLN A 699 -27.88 8.17 -48.03
CA GLN A 699 -28.34 9.48 -48.57
C GLN A 699 -29.16 9.17 -49.85
N PRO A 700 -30.04 10.01 -50.43
CA PRO A 700 -30.57 11.34 -50.07
C PRO A 700 -32.12 11.40 -49.93
N GLY A 701 -32.64 12.34 -49.11
CA GLY A 701 -34.08 12.69 -49.07
C GLY A 701 -34.77 12.71 -47.69
N GLU A 702 -34.23 13.48 -46.74
CA GLU A 702 -34.88 13.92 -45.47
C GLU A 702 -35.15 12.87 -44.37
N ASN A 703 -35.06 13.19 -43.07
CA ASN A 703 -34.45 14.33 -42.37
C ASN A 703 -33.93 13.84 -41.02
N ALA A 704 -32.62 14.03 -40.79
CA ALA A 704 -31.95 13.87 -39.50
C ALA A 704 -32.22 15.08 -38.58
N SER A 705 -33.48 15.53 -38.48
CA SER A 705 -33.85 16.75 -37.73
C SER A 705 -34.52 16.47 -36.39
N SER A 706 -34.31 15.29 -35.79
CA SER A 706 -34.87 14.97 -34.46
C SER A 706 -33.93 14.24 -33.51
N LEU A 707 -32.68 13.99 -33.88
CA LEU A 707 -31.63 13.65 -32.92
C LEU A 707 -30.91 14.96 -32.60
N SER A 708 -30.83 15.32 -31.31
CA SER A 708 -30.16 16.55 -30.90
C SER A 708 -28.73 16.60 -31.46
N ASP A 709 -28.19 17.80 -31.69
CA ASP A 709 -26.85 18.05 -32.24
C ASP A 709 -25.69 17.39 -31.43
N ASP A 710 -26.02 16.77 -30.30
CA ASP A 710 -25.11 16.12 -29.36
C ASP A 710 -25.01 14.59 -29.52
N ILE A 711 -25.88 13.93 -30.30
CA ILE A 711 -25.88 12.45 -30.43
C ILE A 711 -25.16 12.00 -31.70
N VAL A 712 -24.10 11.20 -31.53
CA VAL A 712 -23.26 10.63 -32.60
C VAL A 712 -23.80 9.29 -33.09
N ALA A 713 -24.28 8.44 -32.19
CA ALA A 713 -24.83 7.14 -32.54
C ALA A 713 -25.82 6.64 -31.47
N VAL A 714 -26.76 5.80 -31.88
CA VAL A 714 -27.62 5.05 -30.95
C VAL A 714 -27.61 3.58 -31.36
N TYR A 715 -27.33 2.70 -30.40
CA TYR A 715 -27.34 1.26 -30.57
C TYR A 715 -28.37 0.64 -29.63
N TYR A 716 -29.24 -0.22 -30.16
CA TYR A 716 -30.22 -0.95 -29.36
C TYR A 716 -29.79 -2.39 -29.20
N TYR A 717 -29.87 -2.88 -27.97
CA TYR A 717 -29.59 -4.25 -27.61
C TYR A 717 -30.79 -4.82 -26.85
N ASP A 718 -31.11 -6.09 -27.01
CA ASP A 718 -32.05 -6.75 -26.10
C ASP A 718 -31.41 -6.93 -24.70
N LEU A 719 -32.19 -7.45 -23.74
CA LEU A 719 -31.70 -7.70 -22.38
C LEU A 719 -30.65 -8.82 -22.31
N GLN A 720 -30.39 -9.52 -23.41
CA GLN A 720 -29.34 -10.52 -23.55
C GLN A 720 -28.11 -9.94 -24.27
N GLY A 721 -28.08 -8.62 -24.50
CA GLY A 721 -26.95 -7.90 -25.10
C GLY A 721 -26.81 -8.10 -26.61
N ARG A 722 -27.81 -8.68 -27.30
CA ARG A 722 -27.79 -8.83 -28.76
C ARG A 722 -28.28 -7.55 -29.42
N ARG A 723 -27.56 -7.05 -30.42
CA ARG A 723 -27.97 -5.84 -31.16
C ARG A 723 -29.22 -6.14 -32.01
N ILE A 724 -30.30 -5.39 -31.81
CA ILE A 724 -31.63 -5.67 -32.40
C ILE A 724 -32.00 -4.76 -33.60
N GLY A 725 -31.02 -4.12 -34.24
CA GLY A 725 -31.27 -3.24 -35.39
C GLY A 725 -31.93 -1.90 -35.02
N TYR A 726 -32.55 -1.22 -36.00
CA TYR A 726 -33.16 0.11 -35.82
C TYR A 726 -34.60 0.09 -35.29
N ALA A 727 -35.30 -1.03 -35.43
CA ALA A 727 -36.69 -1.17 -35.01
C ALA A 727 -36.73 -1.62 -33.55
N LEU A 728 -37.16 -0.71 -32.66
CA LEU A 728 -37.44 -1.08 -31.28
C LEU A 728 -38.63 -2.05 -31.25
N PRO A 729 -38.49 -3.26 -30.68
CA PRO A 729 -39.62 -4.15 -30.48
C PRO A 729 -40.62 -3.48 -29.52
N GLU A 730 -41.84 -3.26 -30.02
CA GLU A 730 -42.91 -2.58 -29.30
C GLU A 730 -43.27 -3.35 -28.02
N GLY A 731 -43.21 -2.69 -26.87
CA GLY A 731 -43.52 -3.30 -25.56
C GLY A 731 -42.42 -4.13 -24.90
N GLU A 732 -41.31 -4.42 -25.58
CA GLU A 732 -40.17 -5.17 -25.00
C GLU A 732 -39.09 -4.22 -24.46
N PRO A 733 -38.55 -4.47 -23.25
CA PRO A 733 -37.45 -3.69 -22.70
C PRO A 733 -36.14 -3.98 -23.43
N VAL A 734 -35.43 -2.91 -23.79
CA VAL A 734 -34.16 -2.96 -24.50
C VAL A 734 -33.15 -2.04 -23.83
N ILE A 735 -31.87 -2.25 -24.12
CA ILE A 735 -30.76 -1.40 -23.70
C ILE A 735 -30.43 -0.48 -24.88
N ALA A 736 -30.62 0.82 -24.71
CA ALA A 736 -30.14 1.84 -25.63
C ALA A 736 -28.77 2.34 -25.17
N HIS A 737 -27.78 2.23 -26.03
CA HIS A 737 -26.46 2.84 -25.87
C HIS A 737 -26.36 4.04 -26.81
N ILE A 738 -26.35 5.23 -26.22
CA ILE A 738 -26.34 6.51 -26.91
C ILE A 738 -24.92 7.07 -26.78
N ILE A 739 -24.26 7.33 -27.90
CA ILE A 739 -22.95 7.97 -27.94
C ILE A 739 -23.13 9.45 -28.19
N LEU A 740 -22.55 10.27 -27.32
CA LEU A 740 -22.57 11.72 -27.43
C LEU A 740 -21.30 12.24 -28.09
N ARG A 741 -21.38 13.47 -28.63
CA ARG A 741 -20.31 14.11 -29.40
C ARG A 741 -19.08 14.45 -28.58
N ASN A 742 -19.23 14.61 -27.28
CA ASN A 742 -18.15 14.81 -26.30
C ASN A 742 -17.53 13.49 -25.80
N GLY A 743 -17.83 12.35 -26.44
CA GLY A 743 -17.30 11.04 -26.06
C GLY A 743 -18.02 10.37 -24.89
N ALA A 744 -18.97 11.05 -24.23
CA ALA A 744 -19.78 10.44 -23.19
C ALA A 744 -20.74 9.39 -23.80
N SER A 745 -20.93 8.28 -23.09
CA SER A 745 -21.92 7.27 -23.44
C SER A 745 -23.05 7.22 -22.41
N LEU A 746 -24.28 7.17 -22.89
CA LEU A 746 -25.47 7.03 -22.06
C LEU A 746 -26.09 5.66 -22.34
N VAL A 747 -26.09 4.80 -21.35
CA VAL A 747 -26.81 3.53 -21.42
C VAL A 747 -28.11 3.63 -20.64
N ARG A 748 -29.23 3.34 -21.29
CA ARG A 748 -30.57 3.41 -20.70
C ARG A 748 -31.35 2.16 -21.05
N LYS A 749 -31.95 1.53 -20.04
CA LYS A 749 -33.04 0.58 -20.29
C LYS A 749 -34.26 1.39 -20.72
N ILE A 750 -34.70 1.18 -21.95
CA ILE A 750 -35.87 1.85 -22.52
C ILE A 750 -36.90 0.81 -22.95
N VAL A 751 -38.16 1.20 -22.97
CA VAL A 751 -39.26 0.40 -23.52
C VAL A 751 -39.90 1.28 -24.58
N ALA A 752 -39.93 0.82 -25.83
CA ALA A 752 -40.69 1.52 -26.86
C ALA A 752 -42.17 1.43 -26.53
N LYS A 753 -42.81 2.61 -26.47
CA LYS A 753 -44.24 2.76 -26.20
C LYS A 753 -45.05 2.79 -27.47
#